data_AF-A0A9X1V3Z2-F1
#
_entry.id   AF-A0A9X1V3Z2-F1
#
_cell.length_a   1.000
_cell.length_b   1.000
_cell.length_c   1.000
_cell.angle_alpha   90.00
_cell.angle_beta   90.00
_cell.angle_gamma   90.00
#
_symmetry.space_group_name_H-M   'P 1'
#
loop_
_entity.id
_entity.type
_entity.pdbx_description
1 polymer ?
#
loop_
_entity_poly.entity_id
_entity_poly.type
_entity_poly.pdbx_seq_one_letter_code
_entity_poly.pdbx_strand_id
1 'polypeptide(L)'
;MKKISIQRMLVAFLVALVVSCSKDDKVAPDDLQNQNVAMVHLGPVLNEFTNQQNRQSLDGLPDCSDEAPGFAQISLTYGDDDTQVDVIVEILEDENGLFTAYDEDLEIPIPSGSNTVSVTLNEFFVWTNVDDAPGEIIWAAPMTGSDYAGFSDTPLPFSWELRAGSKNYINVDVLCFDDRLVNLYGYQFFDITPEVIYEVCFFANFCSDEGRHYTANYSLDIYYGSSANGIPLYTGEIPVTGEDGDFYADPLCLAIPGPQNEEADDAPYLYYEATLLDWEDNYGSASGEMISGTWSFNDIQALLNEDGETSEYFHAFFNCDDSNIPVDSDGDGIPDADDNCPNVANPDQEDSDDNGVGDACEPGNDDDGDGVPNDVDECPDTDPGVEVDEVGCESIQVPGRDIVVLNDANIFDENSMQDPNNVQFVKNLVNFTTTGSRNDGRTIMFDQGKNSACPQCEGIWGTMRNVIQGEGFSILDVSSTNGSLTSIPEDVKVIMLVMPNYHYTTEEINTLKAFASEGGRIIFMGEHELYYGGGIAVENQFLINMGAVLRNTGGYVDCLEFNGQPPIVIPSESIRSHPIMQGIDGLSIACASIIEPGEGDFALFYDTTNTHVLGGVAKIDTTPIRSSVEITSRKWRTSSSATLSGN
;
A
#
# COMPACT_ATOMS: atom_id res chain seq x y z
N MET A 1 50.47 -13.91 75.58
CA MET A 1 50.21 -12.46 75.72
C MET A 1 49.02 -12.11 74.82
N LYS A 2 48.26 -11.08 75.19
CA LYS A 2 46.83 -10.86 74.91
C LYS A 2 46.43 -10.78 73.43
N LYS A 3 45.25 -11.36 73.14
CA LYS A 3 44.46 -11.30 71.91
C LYS A 3 44.00 -9.86 71.61
N ILE A 4 44.10 -9.45 70.35
CA ILE A 4 43.57 -8.18 69.81
C ILE A 4 42.25 -8.54 69.11
N SER A 5 41.11 -8.38 69.80
CA SER A 5 40.17 -7.24 69.71
C SER A 5 39.04 -7.44 68.68
N ILE A 6 38.27 -8.51 68.87
CA ILE A 6 36.93 -8.72 68.29
C ILE A 6 35.92 -8.03 69.21
N GLN A 7 35.53 -6.78 68.93
CA GLN A 7 34.31 -6.18 69.53
C GLN A 7 33.82 -4.86 68.88
N ARG A 8 34.15 -4.59 67.61
CA ARG A 8 33.59 -3.42 66.88
C ARG A 8 33.11 -3.73 65.46
N MET A 9 32.55 -4.93 65.28
CA MET A 9 32.00 -5.39 64.00
C MET A 9 30.58 -5.96 64.22
N LEU A 10 29.74 -5.24 64.98
CA LEU A 10 28.37 -5.66 65.26
C LEU A 10 27.36 -4.51 65.45
N VAL A 11 27.72 -3.27 65.12
CA VAL A 11 26.79 -2.12 65.18
C VAL A 11 26.93 -1.23 63.95
N ALA A 12 27.15 -1.83 62.78
CA ALA A 12 27.13 -1.14 61.49
C ALA A 12 26.11 -1.76 60.51
N PHE A 13 25.31 -2.73 60.96
CA PHE A 13 24.37 -3.46 60.12
C PHE A 13 22.90 -3.31 60.57
N LEU A 14 22.59 -2.29 61.39
CA LEU A 14 21.23 -2.12 61.93
C LEU A 14 20.74 -0.66 62.02
N VAL A 15 21.28 0.25 61.21
CA VAL A 15 20.77 1.63 61.05
C VAL A 15 20.77 2.04 59.57
N ALA A 16 20.47 1.10 58.68
CA ALA A 16 20.17 1.35 57.25
C ALA A 16 18.71 1.00 56.92
N LEU A 17 17.84 1.05 57.93
CA LEU A 17 16.40 1.01 57.81
C LEU A 17 15.89 2.15 58.68
N VAL A 18 14.97 2.94 58.12
CA VAL A 18 14.29 4.10 58.73
C VAL A 18 15.02 5.45 58.61
N VAL A 19 14.98 6.08 57.42
CA VAL A 19 14.60 7.50 57.24
C VAL A 19 13.89 7.65 55.89
N SER A 20 12.61 7.29 55.84
CA SER A 20 11.66 7.94 54.93
C SER A 20 10.72 8.76 55.80
N CYS A 21 10.89 10.09 55.76
CA CYS A 21 9.85 11.09 55.88
C CYS A 21 10.45 12.52 55.93
N SER A 22 10.09 13.30 54.90
CA SER A 22 9.61 14.70 54.99
C SER A 22 10.59 15.88 55.21
N LYS A 23 10.62 16.71 54.15
CA LYS A 23 10.57 18.19 54.10
C LYS A 23 11.85 19.05 54.11
N ASP A 24 11.86 19.90 53.09
CA ASP A 24 12.38 21.27 53.01
C ASP A 24 13.85 21.48 53.40
N ASP A 25 14.76 21.29 52.44
CA ASP A 25 16.01 22.04 52.41
C ASP A 25 16.07 22.94 51.18
N LYS A 26 16.21 24.23 51.47
CA LYS A 26 16.19 25.36 50.55
C LYS A 26 17.47 25.41 49.75
N VAL A 27 17.36 25.41 48.43
CA VAL A 27 18.47 25.69 47.50
C VAL A 27 18.90 27.16 47.63
N ALA A 28 20.21 27.42 47.53
CA ALA A 28 20.81 28.74 47.70
C ALA A 28 20.42 29.72 46.57
N PRO A 29 20.41 31.05 46.81
CA PRO A 29 19.77 32.03 45.92
C PRO A 29 20.52 32.34 44.61
N ASP A 30 21.68 31.73 44.37
CA ASP A 30 22.56 32.06 43.24
C ASP A 30 22.49 31.06 42.07
N ASP A 31 21.67 30.00 42.17
CA ASP A 31 21.42 29.02 41.08
C ASP A 31 20.04 29.23 40.40
N LEU A 32 19.36 30.34 40.70
CA LEU A 32 18.04 30.69 40.17
C LEU A 32 18.11 31.63 38.96
N GLN A 33 19.08 31.43 38.08
CA GLN A 33 19.19 32.18 36.84
C GLN A 33 18.77 31.32 35.64
N ASN A 34 17.47 30.96 35.58
CA ASN A 34 16.65 30.68 34.37
C ASN A 34 15.33 29.92 34.66
N GLN A 35 14.62 30.23 35.76
CA GLN A 35 13.37 29.53 36.08
C GLN A 35 12.14 30.07 35.33
N ASN A 36 12.11 29.82 34.02
CA ASN A 36 10.87 29.85 33.24
C ASN A 36 10.60 28.45 32.68
N VAL A 37 10.79 27.38 33.46
CA VAL A 37 10.45 26.01 33.03
C VAL A 37 9.50 25.34 34.02
N ALA A 38 8.69 24.40 33.55
CA ALA A 38 7.78 23.57 34.33
C ALA A 38 8.02 22.10 33.98
N MET A 39 8.09 21.24 35.00
CA MET A 39 8.42 19.82 34.82
C MET A 39 7.15 18.97 34.80
N VAL A 40 7.07 18.03 33.86
CA VAL A 40 5.97 17.09 33.71
C VAL A 40 6.42 15.68 34.09
N HIS A 41 5.67 15.04 34.98
CA HIS A 41 5.75 13.60 35.24
C HIS A 41 4.40 12.98 34.87
N LEU A 42 4.43 11.86 34.15
CA LEU A 42 3.24 11.12 33.74
C LEU A 42 3.23 9.77 34.45
N GLY A 43 2.05 9.29 34.81
CA GLY A 43 1.90 8.00 35.48
C GLY A 43 0.81 7.17 34.82
N PRO A 44 1.11 5.98 34.25
CA PRO A 44 0.08 5.11 33.73
C PRO A 44 -0.81 4.62 34.86
N VAL A 45 -2.12 4.74 34.66
CA VAL A 45 -3.13 4.15 35.53
C VAL A 45 -3.87 3.11 34.72
N LEU A 46 -3.54 1.84 34.99
CA LEU A 46 -4.20 0.72 34.33
C LEU A 46 -5.64 0.62 34.80
N ASN A 47 -6.58 0.84 33.88
CA ASN A 47 -8.00 0.67 34.17
C ASN A 47 -8.38 -0.81 34.08
N GLU A 48 -8.13 -1.55 35.17
CA GLU A 48 -8.62 -2.93 35.32
C GLU A 48 -10.16 -2.94 35.39
N PHE A 49 -10.81 -3.59 34.41
CA PHE A 49 -12.26 -3.63 34.20
C PHE A 49 -13.09 -4.36 35.29
N THR A 50 -12.62 -4.41 36.54
CA THR A 50 -13.21 -5.22 37.60
C THR A 50 -14.39 -4.58 38.33
N ASN A 51 -14.70 -3.28 38.16
CA ASN A 51 -15.63 -2.60 39.07
C ASN A 51 -16.75 -1.68 38.53
N GLN A 52 -17.16 -1.73 37.26
CA GLN A 52 -18.39 -1.03 36.84
C GLN A 52 -19.39 -1.89 36.06
N GLN A 53 -20.67 -1.66 36.35
CA GLN A 53 -21.84 -2.49 36.08
C GLN A 53 -22.25 -2.67 34.61
N ASN A 54 -21.38 -2.41 33.63
CA ASN A 54 -21.71 -2.50 32.20
C ASN A 54 -20.97 -3.64 31.47
N ARG A 55 -21.02 -4.85 32.04
CA ARG A 55 -20.54 -6.11 31.43
C ARG A 55 -21.38 -6.62 30.24
N GLN A 56 -22.05 -5.75 29.47
CA GLN A 56 -22.93 -6.20 28.37
C GLN A 56 -22.54 -5.66 27.00
N SER A 57 -21.39 -5.02 26.86
CA SER A 57 -20.99 -4.41 25.59
C SER A 57 -19.47 -4.42 25.44
N LEU A 58 -18.88 -5.59 25.17
CA LEU A 58 -17.79 -5.79 24.19
C LEU A 58 -17.10 -7.15 24.43
N ASP A 59 -17.33 -8.10 23.52
CA ASP A 59 -16.36 -9.14 23.17
C ASP A 59 -15.24 -8.42 22.39
N GLY A 60 -13.96 -8.51 22.79
CA GLY A 60 -12.84 -8.06 21.93
C GLY A 60 -11.70 -7.23 22.54
N LEU A 61 -11.61 -7.06 23.86
CA LEU A 61 -10.42 -6.48 24.51
C LEU A 61 -9.41 -7.58 24.86
N PRO A 62 -8.09 -7.37 24.65
CA PRO A 62 -7.08 -8.36 24.98
C PRO A 62 -6.87 -8.51 26.49
N ASP A 63 -6.42 -9.70 26.89
CA ASP A 63 -5.93 -9.92 28.25
C ASP A 63 -4.61 -9.17 28.45
N CYS A 64 -4.43 -8.56 29.62
CA CYS A 64 -3.22 -7.80 29.93
C CYS A 64 -2.01 -8.71 30.04
N SER A 65 -0.86 -8.24 29.53
CA SER A 65 0.42 -8.90 29.76
C SER A 65 0.74 -8.96 31.26
N ASP A 66 1.33 -10.07 31.69
CA ASP A 66 1.90 -10.22 33.04
C ASP A 66 3.28 -9.54 33.17
N GLU A 67 3.81 -8.99 32.08
CA GLU A 67 5.10 -8.30 32.06
C GLU A 67 5.02 -6.92 32.71
N ALA A 68 6.12 -6.51 33.35
CA ALA A 68 6.18 -5.25 34.08
C ALA A 68 6.37 -4.06 33.11
N PRO A 69 5.70 -2.93 33.35
CA PRO A 69 5.91 -1.70 32.60
C PRO A 69 7.33 -1.17 32.84
N GLY A 70 8.05 -0.94 31.76
CA GLY A 70 9.45 -0.54 31.73
C GLY A 70 9.67 0.88 31.23
N PHE A 71 9.00 1.28 30.14
CA PHE A 71 9.18 2.58 29.51
C PHE A 71 7.84 3.20 29.09
N ALA A 72 7.75 4.52 29.08
CA ALA A 72 6.63 5.28 28.54
C ALA A 72 7.10 6.07 27.32
N GLN A 73 6.45 5.86 26.18
CA GLN A 73 6.57 6.73 25.01
C GLN A 73 5.51 7.82 25.11
N ILE A 74 5.92 9.07 24.93
CA ILE A 74 5.10 10.25 25.16
C ILE A 74 5.24 11.18 23.95
N SER A 75 4.11 11.63 23.42
CA SER A 75 4.04 12.76 22.48
C SER A 75 3.27 13.93 23.09
N LEU A 76 3.90 15.09 23.24
CA LEU A 76 3.30 16.33 23.75
C LEU A 76 3.39 17.45 22.73
N THR A 77 2.37 18.31 22.70
CA THR A 77 2.44 19.63 22.05
C THR A 77 2.29 20.72 23.11
N TYR A 78 3.10 21.78 23.05
CA TYR A 78 2.97 22.90 23.97
C TYR A 78 3.23 24.27 23.32
N GLY A 79 2.70 25.31 23.98
CA GLY A 79 2.87 26.70 23.54
C GLY A 79 1.92 27.11 22.41
N ASP A 80 2.04 28.36 21.98
CA ASP A 80 1.21 28.92 20.90
C ASP A 80 1.76 28.58 19.50
N ASP A 81 3.00 28.08 19.42
CA ASP A 81 3.70 27.68 18.20
C ASP A 81 3.63 26.16 17.95
N ASP A 82 2.78 25.44 18.70
CA ASP A 82 2.59 23.98 18.64
C ASP A 82 3.91 23.18 18.63
N THR A 83 4.85 23.54 19.52
CA THR A 83 6.12 22.80 19.64
C THR A 83 5.87 21.38 20.14
N GLN A 84 6.39 20.41 19.41
CA GLN A 84 6.24 18.97 19.69
C GLN A 84 7.42 18.42 20.49
N VAL A 85 7.13 17.47 21.37
CA VAL A 85 8.10 16.68 22.13
C VAL A 85 7.70 15.22 22.02
N ASP A 86 8.60 14.40 21.48
CA ASP A 86 8.45 12.96 21.41
C ASP A 86 9.62 12.32 22.17
N VAL A 87 9.32 11.57 23.24
CA VAL A 87 10.35 11.04 24.13
C VAL A 87 9.95 9.66 24.66
N ILE A 88 10.94 8.81 24.91
CA ILE A 88 10.78 7.53 25.60
C ILE A 88 11.54 7.58 26.92
N VAL A 89 10.80 7.42 28.01
CA VAL A 89 11.34 7.58 29.38
C VAL A 89 11.09 6.34 30.22
N GLU A 90 12.03 5.99 31.09
CA GLU A 90 11.87 4.86 32.02
C GLU A 90 10.66 5.08 32.95
N ILE A 91 9.92 4.01 33.25
CA ILE A 91 8.87 4.01 34.27
C ILE A 91 9.45 3.50 35.58
N LEU A 92 9.31 4.32 36.62
CA LEU A 92 9.68 4.04 37.99
C LEU A 92 8.43 3.72 38.82
N GLU A 93 8.60 2.96 39.91
CA GLU A 93 7.52 2.61 40.84
C GLU A 93 7.85 3.11 42.26
N ASP A 94 6.89 3.77 42.91
CA ASP A 94 6.95 4.11 44.34
C ASP A 94 5.70 3.67 45.12
N GLU A 95 5.56 4.12 46.37
CA GLU A 95 4.41 3.80 47.22
C GLU A 95 3.05 4.33 46.69
N ASN A 96 3.07 5.24 45.70
CA ASN A 96 1.89 5.90 45.13
C ASN A 96 1.55 5.40 43.71
N GLY A 97 2.43 4.64 43.06
CA GLY A 97 2.18 4.03 41.75
C GLY A 97 3.36 4.16 40.79
N LEU A 98 3.04 4.01 39.51
CA LEU A 98 4.00 4.10 38.40
C LEU A 98 4.10 5.53 37.88
N PHE A 99 5.32 5.98 37.59
CA PHE A 99 5.61 7.32 37.09
C PHE A 99 6.83 7.36 36.19
N THR A 100 6.88 8.34 35.30
CA THR A 100 8.05 8.52 34.44
C THR A 100 9.24 9.08 35.19
N ALA A 101 10.42 8.56 34.87
CA ALA A 101 11.70 9.09 35.27
C ALA A 101 11.86 10.55 34.82
N TYR A 102 12.83 11.22 35.42
CA TYR A 102 13.17 12.57 35.02
C TYR A 102 13.81 12.56 33.62
N ASP A 103 13.31 13.46 32.77
CA ASP A 103 13.84 13.70 31.43
C ASP A 103 13.85 15.21 31.16
N GLU A 104 14.88 15.68 30.44
CA GLU A 104 15.05 17.11 30.14
C GLU A 104 14.07 17.61 29.06
N ASP A 105 13.63 16.74 28.16
CA ASP A 105 12.65 17.08 27.12
C ASP A 105 11.25 17.31 27.70
N LEU A 106 11.00 16.80 28.91
CA LEU A 106 9.77 17.06 29.69
C LEU A 106 9.89 18.31 30.59
N GLU A 107 10.95 19.11 30.44
CA GLU A 107 11.06 20.45 31.03
C GLU A 107 10.50 21.53 30.08
N ILE A 108 9.21 21.82 30.22
CA ILE A 108 8.49 22.71 29.32
C ILE A 108 8.80 24.18 29.63
N PRO A 109 9.36 24.96 28.68
CA PRO A 109 9.61 26.38 28.87
C PRO A 109 8.31 27.19 28.84
N ILE A 110 8.23 28.19 29.72
CA ILE A 110 7.14 29.16 29.82
C ILE A 110 7.50 30.40 28.99
N PRO A 111 6.67 30.79 28.01
CA PRO A 111 6.93 31.95 27.16
C PRO A 111 7.19 33.23 27.95
N SER A 112 8.12 34.04 27.46
CA SER A 112 8.50 35.31 28.09
C SER A 112 7.30 36.27 28.13
N GLY A 113 6.82 36.57 29.35
CA GLY A 113 5.65 37.43 29.57
C GLY A 113 4.36 36.68 29.91
N SER A 114 4.37 35.34 29.88
CA SER A 114 3.32 34.49 30.43
C SER A 114 3.73 33.90 31.79
N ASN A 115 2.74 33.44 32.56
CA ASN A 115 2.96 32.65 33.78
C ASN A 115 2.53 31.18 33.60
N THR A 116 1.90 30.86 32.47
CA THR A 116 1.41 29.53 32.13
C THR A 116 1.69 29.16 30.68
N VAL A 117 1.68 27.87 30.38
CA VAL A 117 1.74 27.31 29.03
C VAL A 117 0.73 26.16 28.96
N SER A 118 -0.01 26.08 27.86
CA SER A 118 -0.86 24.93 27.58
C SER A 118 -0.01 23.79 27.08
N VAL A 119 -0.28 22.59 27.58
CA VAL A 119 0.34 21.34 27.12
C VAL A 119 -0.78 20.38 26.78
N THR A 120 -0.65 19.73 25.63
CA THR A 120 -1.55 18.70 25.14
C THR A 120 -0.77 17.40 25.05
N LEU A 121 -1.28 16.34 25.67
CA LEU A 121 -0.77 14.98 25.47
C LEU A 121 -1.49 14.38 24.28
N ASN A 122 -0.73 13.98 23.26
CA ASN A 122 -1.25 13.44 22.00
C ASN A 122 -1.15 11.91 21.97
N GLU A 123 -0.04 11.36 22.48
CA GLU A 123 0.22 9.92 22.49
C GLU A 123 0.83 9.48 23.82
N PHE A 124 0.45 8.27 24.26
CA PHE A 124 1.00 7.66 25.46
C PHE A 124 0.94 6.13 25.39
N PHE A 125 2.11 5.50 25.28
CA PHE A 125 2.28 4.04 25.25
C PHE A 125 3.19 3.57 26.37
N VAL A 126 2.96 2.35 26.82
CA VAL A 126 3.76 1.70 27.85
C VAL A 126 4.35 0.42 27.30
N TRP A 127 5.68 0.34 27.38
CA TRP A 127 6.52 -0.72 26.88
C TRP A 127 7.06 -1.58 28.02
N THR A 128 7.39 -2.84 27.73
CA THR A 128 8.17 -3.69 28.65
C THR A 128 9.63 -3.26 28.67
N ASN A 129 10.38 -3.72 29.67
CA ASN A 129 11.83 -3.55 29.70
C ASN A 129 12.49 -4.87 29.26
N VAL A 130 13.23 -4.80 28.15
CA VAL A 130 14.10 -5.88 27.67
C VAL A 130 15.52 -5.34 27.62
N ASP A 131 16.40 -5.85 28.49
CA ASP A 131 17.82 -5.48 28.57
C ASP A 131 18.07 -3.95 28.68
N ASP A 132 17.30 -3.27 29.54
CA ASP A 132 17.35 -1.82 29.77
C ASP A 132 16.94 -0.97 28.54
N ALA A 133 16.16 -1.55 27.64
CA ALA A 133 15.56 -0.88 26.49
C ALA A 133 14.04 -1.21 26.36
N PRO A 134 13.26 -0.37 25.65
CA PRO A 134 11.85 -0.65 25.36
C PRO A 134 11.68 -1.96 24.56
N GLY A 135 10.82 -2.85 25.07
CA GLY A 135 10.50 -4.14 24.46
C GLY A 135 9.19 -4.12 23.68
N GLU A 136 8.17 -4.80 24.20
CA GLU A 136 6.83 -4.87 23.58
C GLU A 136 5.87 -3.86 24.23
N ILE A 137 4.90 -3.34 23.46
CA ILE A 137 3.83 -2.50 24.01
C ILE A 137 2.88 -3.38 24.83
N ILE A 138 2.63 -2.98 26.06
CA ILE A 138 1.68 -3.68 26.95
C ILE A 138 0.45 -2.86 27.27
N TRP A 139 0.56 -1.52 27.33
CA TRP A 139 -0.58 -0.63 27.56
C TRP A 139 -0.58 0.58 26.62
N ALA A 140 -1.77 1.06 26.27
CA ALA A 140 -1.95 2.24 25.42
C ALA A 140 -3.08 3.12 25.96
N ALA A 141 -2.91 4.45 25.86
CA ALA A 141 -3.96 5.40 26.20
C ALA A 141 -4.97 5.53 25.04
N PRO A 142 -6.30 5.44 25.30
CA PRO A 142 -7.31 5.56 24.25
C PRO A 142 -7.41 6.99 23.68
N MET A 143 -7.62 7.11 22.37
CA MET A 143 -7.92 8.39 21.72
C MET A 143 -9.40 8.71 21.64
N THR A 144 -9.72 10.00 21.59
CA THR A 144 -11.02 10.59 21.36
C THR A 144 -11.47 10.25 19.95
N GLY A 145 -12.67 9.69 19.82
CA GLY A 145 -13.18 9.21 18.54
C GLY A 145 -12.92 7.73 18.28
N SER A 146 -12.01 7.08 19.02
CA SER A 146 -11.86 5.63 18.98
C SER A 146 -13.03 4.93 19.66
N ASP A 147 -13.27 3.67 19.30
CA ASP A 147 -14.26 2.80 19.95
C ASP A 147 -13.97 2.60 21.46
N TYR A 148 -12.76 2.95 21.90
CA TYR A 148 -12.27 2.76 23.27
C TYR A 148 -12.19 4.06 24.08
N ALA A 149 -12.51 5.21 23.48
CA ALA A 149 -12.52 6.51 24.17
C ALA A 149 -13.39 6.48 25.44
N GLY A 150 -14.48 5.71 25.43
CA GLY A 150 -15.42 5.60 26.55
C GLY A 150 -14.90 4.82 27.78
N PHE A 151 -13.69 4.25 27.71
CA PHE A 151 -13.05 3.54 28.82
C PHE A 151 -11.97 4.35 29.53
N SER A 152 -11.68 5.55 29.04
CA SER A 152 -10.82 6.53 29.68
C SER A 152 -11.68 7.69 30.17
N ASP A 153 -11.43 8.17 31.39
CA ASP A 153 -12.06 9.42 31.87
C ASP A 153 -11.44 10.65 31.18
N THR A 154 -10.23 10.46 30.61
CA THR A 154 -9.43 11.49 29.92
C THR A 154 -8.77 10.92 28.66
N PRO A 155 -9.55 10.58 27.61
CA PRO A 155 -8.97 10.09 26.37
C PRO A 155 -8.09 11.16 25.70
N LEU A 156 -7.09 10.71 24.96
CA LEU A 156 -6.20 11.59 24.20
C LEU A 156 -6.91 12.21 22.98
N PRO A 157 -6.47 13.33 22.43
CA PRO A 157 -5.60 14.28 23.10
C PRO A 157 -6.36 14.99 24.23
N PHE A 158 -5.67 15.27 25.34
CA PHE A 158 -6.19 16.17 26.36
C PHE A 158 -5.13 17.18 26.79
N SER A 159 -5.60 18.36 27.21
CA SER A 159 -4.74 19.49 27.53
C SER A 159 -4.87 19.95 28.99
N TRP A 160 -3.78 20.46 29.54
CA TRP A 160 -3.73 21.10 30.86
C TRP A 160 -2.78 22.31 30.86
N GLU A 161 -2.90 23.15 31.89
CA GLU A 161 -2.07 24.34 32.04
C GLU A 161 -0.93 24.09 33.03
N LEU A 162 0.31 24.27 32.57
CA LEU A 162 1.48 24.29 33.43
C LEU A 162 1.76 25.69 33.95
N ARG A 163 2.35 25.79 35.15
CA ARG A 163 2.78 27.07 35.75
C ARG A 163 4.29 27.11 35.92
N ALA A 164 4.88 28.29 35.75
CA ALA A 164 6.31 28.48 35.96
C ALA A 164 6.78 27.93 37.33
N GLY A 165 7.82 27.08 37.30
CA GLY A 165 8.43 26.47 38.49
C GLY A 165 7.58 25.40 39.17
N SER A 166 6.53 24.89 38.53
CA SER A 166 5.72 23.78 39.05
C SER A 166 6.25 22.42 38.57
N LYS A 167 6.10 21.40 39.43
CA LYS A 167 6.23 19.99 39.08
C LYS A 167 4.83 19.39 39.05
N ASN A 168 4.38 18.94 37.89
CA ASN A 168 3.04 18.40 37.71
C ASN A 168 3.12 16.90 37.51
N TYR A 169 2.21 16.21 38.18
CA TYR A 169 2.06 14.78 38.06
C TYR A 169 0.69 14.51 37.43
N ILE A 170 0.68 13.87 36.26
CA ILE A 170 -0.51 13.63 35.46
C ILE A 170 -0.73 12.12 35.38
N ASN A 171 -1.89 11.66 35.84
CA ASN A 171 -2.31 10.28 35.62
C ASN A 171 -2.83 10.14 34.18
N VAL A 172 -2.39 9.10 33.49
CA VAL A 172 -2.86 8.77 32.15
C VAL A 172 -3.59 7.43 32.21
N ASP A 173 -4.87 7.44 31.88
CA ASP A 173 -5.69 6.23 31.80
C ASP A 173 -5.24 5.38 30.61
N VAL A 174 -4.82 4.14 30.88
CA VAL A 174 -4.35 3.19 29.85
C VAL A 174 -5.15 1.89 29.88
N LEU A 175 -5.23 1.24 28.71
CA LEU A 175 -5.86 -0.06 28.51
C LEU A 175 -4.83 -1.08 28.03
N CYS A 176 -5.16 -2.37 28.15
CA CYS A 176 -4.29 -3.45 27.74
C CYS A 176 -4.18 -3.54 26.21
N PHE A 177 -2.97 -3.82 25.74
CA PHE A 177 -2.60 -3.86 24.33
C PHE A 177 -2.09 -5.25 23.95
N ASP A 178 -2.44 -5.71 22.74
CA ASP A 178 -1.95 -6.96 22.13
C ASP A 178 -1.76 -6.74 20.62
N ASP A 179 -0.50 -6.80 20.18
CA ASP A 179 -0.06 -6.70 18.78
C ASP A 179 -0.89 -7.61 17.85
N ARG A 180 -1.22 -8.83 18.29
CA ARG A 180 -1.86 -9.81 17.39
C ARG A 180 -3.26 -9.39 16.93
N LEU A 181 -3.89 -8.47 17.66
CA LEU A 181 -5.17 -7.87 17.26
C LEU A 181 -4.98 -6.71 16.29
N VAL A 182 -3.86 -5.99 16.39
CA VAL A 182 -3.49 -4.88 15.50
C VAL A 182 -3.38 -5.37 14.06
N ASN A 183 -2.65 -6.47 13.85
CA ASN A 183 -2.43 -7.07 12.54
C ASN A 183 -3.68 -7.70 11.90
N LEU A 184 -4.73 -7.98 12.70
CA LEU A 184 -5.94 -8.67 12.23
C LEU A 184 -7.17 -7.76 12.12
N TYR A 185 -7.19 -6.65 12.87
CA TYR A 185 -8.36 -5.75 12.99
C TYR A 185 -8.02 -4.26 12.90
N GLY A 186 -6.76 -3.89 12.67
CA GLY A 186 -6.27 -2.51 12.71
C GLY A 186 -5.90 -2.06 14.12
N TYR A 187 -5.24 -0.90 14.24
CA TYR A 187 -4.81 -0.37 15.54
C TYR A 187 -6.02 0.00 16.40
N GLN A 188 -6.11 -0.65 17.55
CA GLN A 188 -7.29 -0.61 18.41
C GLN A 188 -7.50 0.76 19.10
N PHE A 189 -6.49 1.62 19.11
CA PHE A 189 -6.50 2.90 19.85
C PHE A 189 -6.16 4.14 19.02
N PHE A 190 -5.72 3.98 17.76
CA PHE A 190 -5.27 5.03 16.85
C PHE A 190 -5.76 4.73 15.43
N ASP A 191 -6.03 5.77 14.64
CA ASP A 191 -5.96 5.67 13.18
C ASP A 191 -4.46 5.76 12.83
N ILE A 192 -3.83 4.65 12.49
CA ILE A 192 -2.47 4.70 11.93
C ILE A 192 -2.63 4.91 10.44
N THR A 193 -2.03 5.99 9.96
CA THR A 193 -1.70 6.09 8.54
C THR A 193 -0.43 5.26 8.38
N PRO A 194 -0.48 4.06 7.78
CA PRO A 194 0.74 3.31 7.52
C PRO A 194 1.63 4.16 6.62
N GLU A 195 2.78 4.55 7.14
CA GLU A 195 3.77 5.30 6.37
C GLU A 195 4.78 4.32 5.79
N VAL A 196 5.09 4.54 4.53
CA VAL A 196 6.06 3.74 3.81
C VAL A 196 7.45 4.19 4.27
N ILE A 197 8.25 3.22 4.71
CA ILE A 197 9.68 3.40 4.95
C ILE A 197 10.44 2.87 3.74
N TYR A 198 11.55 3.51 3.42
CA TYR A 198 12.35 3.24 2.23
C TYR A 198 13.73 2.80 2.67
N GLU A 199 14.24 1.69 2.13
CA GLU A 199 15.62 1.29 2.36
C GLU A 199 16.54 2.12 1.46
N VAL A 200 17.58 2.73 2.01
CA VAL A 200 18.55 3.51 1.23
C VAL A 200 19.95 3.08 1.61
N CYS A 201 20.73 2.71 0.60
CA CYS A 201 22.14 2.37 0.76
C CYS A 201 23.05 3.58 0.55
N PHE A 202 24.11 3.65 1.34
CA PHE A 202 25.19 4.64 1.21
C PHE A 202 26.51 3.91 0.96
N PHE A 203 27.33 4.42 0.04
CA PHE A 203 28.66 3.90 -0.20
C PHE A 203 29.64 5.05 -0.42
N ALA A 204 30.90 4.86 -0.03
CA ALA A 204 31.89 5.91 -0.19
C ALA A 204 33.24 5.40 -0.67
N ASN A 205 33.89 6.24 -1.48
CA ASN A 205 35.27 6.06 -1.92
C ASN A 205 36.15 7.23 -1.46
N PHE A 206 37.45 6.97 -1.39
CA PHE A 206 38.48 7.94 -1.09
C PHE A 206 39.46 8.08 -2.26
N CYS A 207 39.74 9.31 -2.68
CA CYS A 207 40.77 9.62 -3.66
C CYS A 207 42.08 10.01 -2.97
N SER A 208 43.16 9.29 -3.32
CA SER A 208 44.51 9.72 -2.96
C SER A 208 44.95 10.94 -3.79
N ASP A 209 45.92 11.71 -3.27
CA ASP A 209 46.56 12.83 -3.99
C ASP A 209 47.20 12.42 -5.34
N GLU A 210 47.41 11.12 -5.56
CA GLU A 210 47.93 10.57 -6.81
C GLU A 210 46.82 10.26 -7.84
N GLY A 211 45.55 10.54 -7.51
CA GLY A 211 44.39 10.29 -8.35
C GLY A 211 43.90 8.84 -8.37
N ARG A 212 44.34 8.00 -7.42
CA ARG A 212 43.83 6.62 -7.27
C ARG A 212 42.67 6.56 -6.30
N HIS A 213 41.65 5.78 -6.65
CA HIS A 213 40.42 5.58 -5.89
C HIS A 213 40.53 4.31 -5.03
N TYR A 214 40.07 4.39 -3.79
CA TYR A 214 40.00 3.29 -2.83
C TYR A 214 38.61 3.26 -2.20
N THR A 215 38.11 2.09 -1.80
CA THR A 215 36.91 2.03 -0.95
C THR A 215 37.20 2.70 0.40
N ALA A 216 36.23 3.44 0.95
CA ALA A 216 36.38 4.17 2.21
C ALA A 216 35.79 3.39 3.39
N ASN A 217 36.46 3.47 4.53
CA ASN A 217 35.85 3.16 5.83
C ASN A 217 35.30 4.46 6.40
N TYR A 218 34.04 4.52 6.80
CA TYR A 218 33.39 5.75 7.25
C TYR A 218 32.34 5.48 8.33
N SER A 219 31.96 6.52 9.08
CA SER A 219 30.73 6.51 9.89
C SER A 219 29.70 7.45 9.29
N LEU A 220 28.43 7.07 9.34
CA LEU A 220 27.30 7.83 8.80
C LEU A 220 26.33 8.22 9.93
N ASP A 221 26.00 9.51 9.96
CA ASP A 221 24.94 10.10 10.76
C ASP A 221 23.83 10.61 9.82
N ILE A 222 22.56 10.34 10.14
CA ILE A 222 21.39 10.80 9.37
C ILE A 222 20.41 11.50 10.30
N TYR A 223 19.92 12.65 9.88
CA TYR A 223 18.98 13.48 10.61
C TYR A 223 17.74 13.76 9.75
N TYR A 224 16.56 13.69 10.36
CA TYR A 224 15.32 14.20 9.81
C TYR A 224 15.28 15.73 9.97
N GLY A 225 15.21 16.43 8.83
CA GLY A 225 15.37 17.86 8.68
C GLY A 225 16.58 18.22 7.81
N SER A 226 16.66 19.48 7.35
CA SER A 226 17.68 19.92 6.38
C SER A 226 19.02 20.33 7.01
N SER A 227 19.34 19.89 8.24
CA SER A 227 20.60 20.23 8.93
C SER A 227 20.89 19.29 10.10
N ALA A 228 22.12 19.32 10.62
CA ALA A 228 22.57 18.58 11.81
C ALA A 228 21.79 18.90 13.12
N ASN A 229 20.93 19.93 13.12
CA ASN A 229 20.02 20.22 14.26
C ASN A 229 18.67 19.50 14.13
N GLY A 230 18.49 18.67 13.10
CA GLY A 230 17.31 17.85 12.90
C GLY A 230 17.20 16.70 13.91
N ILE A 231 16.15 15.90 13.79
CA ILE A 231 15.91 14.74 14.64
C ILE A 231 16.87 13.63 14.21
N PRO A 232 17.76 13.12 15.07
CA PRO A 232 18.67 12.05 14.68
C PRO A 232 17.90 10.76 14.39
N LEU A 233 18.07 10.21 13.19
CA LEU A 233 17.54 8.91 12.77
C LEU A 233 18.56 7.80 13.00
N TYR A 234 19.82 8.05 12.59
CA TYR A 234 20.94 7.12 12.72
C TYR A 234 22.18 7.90 13.14
N THR A 235 23.00 7.31 14.01
CA THR A 235 24.24 7.95 14.48
C THR A 235 25.37 6.94 14.65
N GLY A 236 26.48 7.18 13.96
CA GLY A 236 27.71 6.41 14.06
C GLY A 236 27.62 5.05 13.35
N GLU A 237 26.76 4.91 12.35
CA GLU A 237 26.60 3.67 11.60
C GLU A 237 27.79 3.46 10.67
N ILE A 238 28.32 2.23 10.61
CA ILE A 238 29.55 1.92 9.88
C ILE A 238 29.27 0.74 8.94
N PRO A 239 29.72 0.79 7.68
CA PRO A 239 29.56 -0.33 6.75
C PRO A 239 30.32 -1.58 7.22
N VAL A 240 29.92 -2.74 6.71
CA VAL A 240 30.72 -3.96 6.87
C VAL A 240 31.96 -3.85 5.97
N THR A 241 33.15 -3.89 6.57
CA THR A 241 34.43 -3.76 5.87
C THR A 241 35.30 -5.00 6.04
N GLY A 242 36.10 -5.36 5.02
CA GLY A 242 37.02 -6.50 5.09
C GLY A 242 38.21 -6.45 4.13
N GLU A 243 39.05 -7.47 4.20
CA GLU A 243 40.21 -7.69 3.32
C GLU A 243 40.24 -9.17 2.91
N ASP A 244 40.01 -9.45 1.62
CA ASP A 244 40.21 -10.78 1.02
C ASP A 244 40.87 -10.65 -0.36
N GLY A 245 42.19 -10.53 -0.36
CA GLY A 245 42.98 -10.26 -1.57
C GLY A 245 43.04 -8.76 -1.92
N ASP A 246 41.89 -8.09 -1.89
CA ASP A 246 41.71 -6.64 -1.98
C ASP A 246 40.78 -6.15 -0.85
N PHE A 247 40.83 -4.84 -0.55
CA PHE A 247 39.94 -4.20 0.43
C PHE A 247 38.54 -4.01 -0.15
N TYR A 248 37.52 -4.34 0.63
CA TYR A 248 36.11 -4.15 0.24
C TYR A 248 35.29 -3.58 1.40
N ALA A 249 34.28 -2.80 1.07
CA ALA A 249 33.22 -2.41 1.98
C ALA A 249 31.87 -2.73 1.32
N ASP A 250 30.91 -3.18 2.11
CA ASP A 250 29.53 -3.34 1.66
C ASP A 250 28.82 -1.96 1.76
N PRO A 251 27.87 -1.65 0.87
CA PRO A 251 26.99 -0.49 1.05
C PRO A 251 26.27 -0.55 2.40
N LEU A 252 26.17 0.59 3.08
CA LEU A 252 25.47 0.73 4.36
C LEU A 252 24.00 1.08 4.09
N CYS A 253 23.11 0.10 4.22
CA CYS A 253 21.69 0.26 3.93
C CYS A 253 20.87 0.48 5.21
N LEU A 254 20.08 1.56 5.22
CA LEU A 254 19.32 2.03 6.38
C LEU A 254 17.89 2.36 5.95
N ALA A 255 16.90 2.03 6.79
CA ALA A 255 15.50 2.31 6.51
C ALA A 255 15.12 3.73 6.95
N ILE A 256 14.75 4.59 6.00
CA ILE A 256 14.42 5.99 6.24
C ILE A 256 12.93 6.26 6.00
N PRO A 257 12.32 7.22 6.73
CA PRO A 257 10.94 7.63 6.48
C PRO A 257 10.83 8.46 5.20
N GLY A 258 9.65 8.44 4.57
CA GLY A 258 9.28 9.44 3.55
C GLY A 258 9.08 10.86 4.14
N PRO A 259 8.92 11.88 3.29
CA PRO A 259 8.66 13.25 3.72
C PRO A 259 7.29 13.38 4.41
N GLN A 260 7.23 14.23 5.43
CA GLN A 260 6.04 14.47 6.26
C GLN A 260 5.34 15.77 5.83
N ASN A 261 4.00 15.84 5.90
CA ASN A 261 3.21 17.08 5.78
C ASN A 261 3.30 17.90 4.47
N GLU A 262 2.82 17.36 3.33
CA GLU A 262 2.74 18.09 2.04
C GLU A 262 4.06 18.81 1.64
N GLU A 263 5.21 18.35 2.16
CA GLU A 263 6.52 18.80 1.73
C GLU A 263 6.66 18.51 0.23
N ALA A 264 7.14 19.50 -0.53
CA ALA A 264 7.33 19.29 -1.95
C ALA A 264 8.45 18.26 -2.16
N ASP A 265 8.27 17.32 -3.09
CA ASP A 265 9.20 16.20 -3.30
C ASP A 265 10.64 16.64 -3.66
N ASP A 266 10.79 17.90 -4.11
CA ASP A 266 12.07 18.56 -4.43
C ASP A 266 12.72 19.30 -3.25
N ALA A 267 12.04 19.40 -2.10
CA ALA A 267 12.58 20.05 -0.92
C ALA A 267 13.44 19.08 -0.09
N PRO A 268 14.64 19.49 0.38
CA PRO A 268 15.47 18.66 1.23
C PRO A 268 14.82 18.43 2.59
N TYR A 269 14.62 17.17 2.95
CA TYR A 269 13.99 16.75 4.21
C TYR A 269 14.91 15.87 5.07
N LEU A 270 15.98 15.31 4.51
CA LEU A 270 17.03 14.62 5.26
C LEU A 270 18.36 15.34 5.14
N TYR A 271 19.19 15.20 6.18
CA TYR A 271 20.56 15.68 6.21
C TYR A 271 21.48 14.57 6.70
N TYR A 272 22.60 14.37 6.03
CA TYR A 272 23.58 13.35 6.39
C TYR A 272 24.96 13.94 6.66
N GLU A 273 25.71 13.31 7.55
CA GLU A 273 27.14 13.56 7.77
C GLU A 273 27.90 12.23 7.68
N ALA A 274 28.83 12.14 6.74
CA ALA A 274 29.72 10.99 6.62
C ALA A 274 31.14 11.39 7.00
N THR A 275 31.72 10.70 7.98
CA THR A 275 33.07 10.95 8.50
C THR A 275 34.01 9.82 8.10
N LEU A 276 35.12 10.14 7.44
CA LEU A 276 36.14 9.19 7.04
C LEU A 276 36.87 8.62 8.27
N LEU A 277 36.89 7.30 8.37
CA LEU A 277 37.58 6.53 9.41
C LEU A 277 38.90 5.96 8.88
N ASP A 278 39.81 5.64 9.82
CA ASP A 278 41.10 5.03 9.50
C ASP A 278 40.92 3.64 8.86
N TRP A 279 41.73 3.35 7.84
CA TRP A 279 41.88 2.00 7.28
C TRP A 279 43.35 1.71 7.01
N GLU A 280 44.02 1.17 8.04
CA GLU A 280 45.44 0.80 7.98
C GLU A 280 45.69 -0.15 6.80
N ASP A 281 46.78 0.06 6.07
CA ASP A 281 47.20 -0.68 4.87
C ASP A 281 46.36 -0.51 3.56
N ASN A 282 45.16 0.10 3.60
CA ASN A 282 44.39 0.46 2.40
C ASN A 282 44.86 1.81 1.81
N TYR A 283 44.52 2.90 2.51
CA TYR A 283 44.99 4.26 2.22
C TYR A 283 45.71 4.91 3.42
N GLY A 284 45.76 4.22 4.56
CA GLY A 284 46.47 4.67 5.77
C GLY A 284 45.58 5.40 6.76
N SER A 285 46.17 6.33 7.53
CA SER A 285 45.44 7.13 8.52
C SER A 285 44.58 8.20 7.85
N ALA A 286 43.29 8.20 8.15
CA ALA A 286 42.33 9.22 7.78
C ALA A 286 42.60 10.55 8.49
N SER A 287 42.24 11.64 7.82
CA SER A 287 42.31 13.01 8.34
C SER A 287 41.12 13.36 9.26
N GLY A 288 40.14 12.45 9.40
CA GLY A 288 38.83 12.76 9.99
C GLY A 288 38.00 13.69 9.11
N GLU A 289 38.17 13.57 7.79
CA GLU A 289 37.45 14.36 6.81
C GLU A 289 35.95 14.05 6.88
N MET A 290 35.13 15.09 6.80
CA MET A 290 33.68 14.97 6.86
C MET A 290 33.10 15.59 5.61
N ILE A 291 32.19 14.85 5.00
CA ILE A 291 31.30 15.36 3.96
C ILE A 291 29.89 15.38 4.53
N SER A 292 29.11 16.36 4.11
CA SER A 292 27.71 16.43 4.48
C SER A 292 26.88 16.94 3.32
N GLY A 293 25.60 16.62 3.35
CA GLY A 293 24.66 16.96 2.30
C GLY A 293 23.23 16.81 2.77
N THR A 294 22.31 17.06 1.85
CA THR A 294 20.87 16.92 2.09
C THR A 294 20.26 16.06 1.00
N TRP A 295 19.22 15.31 1.33
CA TRP A 295 18.40 14.58 0.36
C TRP A 295 16.98 15.14 0.35
N SER A 296 16.47 15.40 -0.85
CA SER A 296 15.03 15.53 -1.09
C SER A 296 14.41 14.16 -1.32
N PHE A 297 13.08 14.08 -1.36
CA PHE A 297 12.42 12.80 -1.63
C PHE A 297 12.65 12.30 -3.07
N ASN A 298 12.76 13.21 -4.05
CA ASN A 298 13.20 12.85 -5.41
C ASN A 298 14.59 12.22 -5.44
N ASP A 299 15.54 12.71 -4.63
CA ASP A 299 16.88 12.14 -4.55
C ASP A 299 16.84 10.70 -4.01
N ILE A 300 15.96 10.44 -3.03
CA ILE A 300 15.74 9.10 -2.49
C ILE A 300 15.05 8.20 -3.51
N GLN A 301 13.98 8.66 -4.16
CA GLN A 301 13.26 7.89 -5.18
C GLN A 301 14.16 7.46 -6.33
N ALA A 302 15.15 8.27 -6.69
CA ALA A 302 16.13 7.91 -7.73
C ALA A 302 17.01 6.70 -7.37
N LEU A 303 17.09 6.32 -6.09
CA LEU A 303 17.86 5.17 -5.58
C LEU A 303 17.00 3.90 -5.38
N LEU A 304 15.68 4.04 -5.50
CA LEU A 304 14.72 2.98 -5.24
C LEU A 304 14.23 2.37 -6.56
N ASN A 305 13.96 1.06 -6.54
CA ASN A 305 13.20 0.40 -7.58
C ASN A 305 11.68 0.58 -7.39
N GLU A 306 10.88 0.08 -8.33
CA GLU A 306 9.42 0.20 -8.31
C GLU A 306 8.76 -0.43 -7.07
N ASP A 307 9.41 -1.43 -6.46
CA ASP A 307 8.96 -2.10 -5.24
C ASP A 307 9.31 -1.29 -3.96
N GLY A 308 10.01 -0.17 -4.09
CA GLY A 308 10.46 0.66 -2.97
C GLY A 308 11.66 0.09 -2.22
N GLU A 309 12.32 -0.92 -2.78
CA GLU A 309 13.59 -1.46 -2.32
C GLU A 309 14.76 -0.73 -3.00
N THR A 310 15.90 -0.63 -2.32
CA THR A 310 17.09 0.03 -2.85
C THR A 310 17.67 -0.79 -4.02
N SER A 311 17.70 -0.24 -5.23
CA SER A 311 18.43 -0.83 -6.36
C SER A 311 19.84 -0.28 -6.47
N GLU A 312 20.04 0.95 -5.99
CA GLU A 312 21.32 1.65 -6.00
C GLU A 312 21.72 2.17 -4.62
N TYR A 313 22.94 2.69 -4.51
CA TYR A 313 23.44 3.34 -3.32
C TYR A 313 23.87 4.78 -3.62
N PHE A 314 23.64 5.67 -2.67
CA PHE A 314 24.20 7.01 -2.73
C PHE A 314 25.73 6.94 -2.66
N HIS A 315 26.41 7.37 -3.72
CA HIS A 315 27.86 7.30 -3.82
C HIS A 315 28.53 8.61 -3.40
N ALA A 316 29.28 8.55 -2.32
CA ALA A 316 30.07 9.64 -1.78
C ALA A 316 31.56 9.53 -2.11
N PHE A 317 32.21 10.68 -2.28
CA PHE A 317 33.64 10.76 -2.58
C PHE A 317 34.37 11.67 -1.60
N PHE A 318 35.38 11.12 -0.92
CA PHE A 318 36.31 11.88 -0.08
C PHE A 318 37.55 12.28 -0.89
N ASN A 319 37.93 13.56 -0.82
CA ASN A 319 39.18 14.11 -1.38
C ASN A 319 39.36 13.99 -2.92
N CYS A 320 38.27 14.02 -3.70
CA CYS A 320 38.31 14.05 -5.17
C CYS A 320 38.00 15.48 -5.68
N ASP A 321 38.84 16.09 -6.55
CA ASP A 321 38.69 17.49 -7.02
C ASP A 321 38.09 17.55 -8.45
N ASP A 322 37.03 18.36 -8.64
CA ASP A 322 36.07 18.40 -9.76
C ASP A 322 36.62 18.77 -11.17
N SER A 323 37.93 18.92 -11.36
CA SER A 323 38.48 19.55 -12.57
C SER A 323 38.95 18.61 -13.68
N ASN A 324 38.70 17.29 -13.57
CA ASN A 324 38.96 16.31 -14.63
C ASN A 324 38.02 15.09 -14.55
N ILE A 325 36.78 15.27 -14.11
CA ILE A 325 35.82 14.16 -14.14
C ILE A 325 35.43 13.95 -15.62
N PRO A 326 35.75 12.79 -16.22
CA PRO A 326 35.22 12.43 -17.53
C PRO A 326 33.69 12.45 -17.47
N VAL A 327 33.02 12.85 -18.54
CA VAL A 327 31.56 12.79 -18.57
C VAL A 327 31.16 11.32 -18.43
N ASP A 328 30.31 11.08 -17.46
CA ASP A 328 29.70 9.82 -17.08
C ASP A 328 28.21 10.16 -17.00
N SER A 329 27.48 9.82 -18.05
CA SER A 329 26.14 10.31 -18.35
C SER A 329 25.06 9.53 -17.61
N ASP A 330 25.34 8.31 -17.17
CA ASP A 330 24.46 7.46 -16.36
C ASP A 330 24.94 7.26 -14.92
N GLY A 331 26.15 7.71 -14.59
CA GLY A 331 26.64 7.80 -13.22
C GLY A 331 27.17 6.48 -12.66
N ASP A 332 27.52 5.52 -13.51
CA ASP A 332 27.89 4.16 -13.13
C ASP A 332 29.37 4.02 -12.71
N GLY A 333 30.13 5.12 -12.80
CA GLY A 333 31.54 5.20 -12.45
C GLY A 333 32.49 4.92 -13.62
N ILE A 334 31.97 4.62 -14.81
CA ILE A 334 32.70 4.44 -16.07
C ILE A 334 32.46 5.68 -16.97
N PRO A 335 33.51 6.34 -17.45
CA PRO A 335 33.35 7.44 -18.40
C PRO A 335 32.62 7.03 -19.70
N ASP A 336 31.74 7.87 -20.25
CA ASP A 336 31.03 7.68 -21.54
C ASP A 336 31.94 7.24 -22.71
N ALA A 337 33.22 7.62 -22.64
CA ALA A 337 34.20 7.32 -23.67
C ALA A 337 34.73 5.89 -23.62
N ASP A 338 34.66 5.25 -22.46
CA ASP A 338 35.15 3.92 -22.14
C ASP A 338 34.03 2.94 -21.76
N ASP A 339 32.79 3.43 -21.68
CA ASP A 339 31.58 2.69 -21.33
C ASP A 339 30.94 2.00 -22.55
N ASN A 340 30.61 0.71 -22.43
CA ASN A 340 29.89 -0.06 -23.43
C ASN A 340 28.36 0.20 -23.40
N CYS A 341 27.86 0.97 -22.44
CA CYS A 341 26.49 1.44 -22.31
C CYS A 341 26.35 2.90 -21.83
N PRO A 342 26.80 3.93 -22.59
CA PRO A 342 26.96 5.33 -22.13
C PRO A 342 25.74 6.11 -21.60
N ASN A 343 24.57 5.49 -21.48
CA ASN A 343 23.37 6.10 -20.92
C ASN A 343 22.57 5.10 -20.06
N VAL A 344 23.11 3.94 -19.74
CA VAL A 344 22.49 2.88 -18.93
C VAL A 344 23.58 2.30 -18.02
N ALA A 345 23.46 2.58 -16.73
CA ALA A 345 24.48 2.22 -15.75
C ALA A 345 24.78 0.71 -15.73
N ASN A 346 26.03 0.33 -15.99
CA ASN A 346 26.51 -1.04 -15.92
C ASN A 346 28.00 -1.09 -15.48
N PRO A 347 28.27 -0.89 -14.17
CA PRO A 347 29.63 -0.77 -13.65
C PRO A 347 30.53 -1.99 -13.90
N ASP A 348 29.93 -3.16 -14.13
CA ASP A 348 30.63 -4.42 -14.42
C ASP A 348 31.02 -4.60 -15.89
N GLN A 349 30.48 -3.77 -16.79
CA GLN A 349 30.78 -3.72 -18.22
C GLN A 349 30.67 -5.11 -18.88
N GLU A 350 29.73 -5.95 -18.42
CA GLU A 350 29.53 -7.28 -18.97
C GLU A 350 29.04 -7.17 -20.43
N ASP A 351 29.72 -7.87 -21.34
CA ASP A 351 29.45 -7.96 -22.78
C ASP A 351 29.64 -9.44 -23.15
N SER A 352 28.58 -10.21 -22.98
CA SER A 352 28.63 -11.68 -23.06
C SER A 352 28.89 -12.20 -24.47
N ASP A 353 28.64 -11.39 -25.50
CA ASP A 353 28.78 -11.76 -26.91
C ASP A 353 29.98 -11.07 -27.63
N ASP A 354 30.74 -10.26 -26.90
CA ASP A 354 31.92 -9.50 -27.32
C ASP A 354 31.63 -8.53 -28.50
N ASN A 355 30.42 -7.97 -28.59
CA ASN A 355 30.02 -7.11 -29.71
C ASN A 355 30.33 -5.61 -29.50
N GLY A 356 30.70 -5.21 -28.28
CA GLY A 356 31.04 -3.84 -27.90
C GLY A 356 29.85 -2.99 -27.45
N VAL A 357 28.70 -3.61 -27.18
CA VAL A 357 27.52 -3.07 -26.49
C VAL A 357 27.36 -3.91 -25.22
N GLY A 358 27.24 -3.28 -24.05
CA GLY A 358 27.11 -4.04 -22.80
C GLY A 358 25.75 -4.72 -22.70
N ASP A 359 25.70 -5.87 -22.02
CA ASP A 359 24.49 -6.68 -21.83
C ASP A 359 23.34 -5.84 -21.21
N ALA A 360 23.67 -4.79 -20.45
CA ALA A 360 22.72 -3.88 -19.80
C ALA A 360 21.99 -2.91 -20.75
N CYS A 361 22.63 -2.49 -21.85
CA CYS A 361 22.05 -1.61 -22.86
C CYS A 361 21.91 -2.30 -24.23
N GLU A 362 22.36 -3.55 -24.32
CA GLU A 362 21.98 -4.43 -25.38
C GLU A 362 20.46 -4.57 -25.30
N PRO A 363 19.71 -4.23 -26.36
CA PRO A 363 18.26 -4.31 -26.33
C PRO A 363 17.90 -5.72 -25.90
N GLY A 364 17.35 -5.81 -24.68
CA GLY A 364 17.04 -7.05 -24.00
C GLY A 364 16.17 -7.91 -24.89
N ASN A 365 16.16 -9.20 -24.59
CA ASN A 365 15.11 -10.05 -25.14
C ASN A 365 13.77 -9.38 -24.81
N ASP A 366 13.05 -9.06 -25.87
CA ASP A 366 11.64 -8.75 -25.85
C ASP A 366 10.97 -10.12 -25.92
N ASP A 367 10.73 -10.72 -24.73
CA ASP A 367 10.32 -12.12 -24.62
C ASP A 367 8.94 -12.36 -25.25
N ASP A 368 8.10 -11.33 -25.28
CA ASP A 368 6.75 -11.38 -25.82
C ASP A 368 6.59 -10.69 -27.20
N GLY A 369 7.57 -9.91 -27.63
CA GLY A 369 7.70 -9.36 -28.97
C GLY A 369 6.87 -8.09 -29.21
N ASP A 370 6.50 -7.35 -28.17
CA ASP A 370 5.62 -6.17 -28.23
C ASP A 370 6.35 -4.86 -28.58
N GLY A 371 7.68 -4.87 -28.55
CA GLY A 371 8.56 -3.73 -28.84
C GLY A 371 9.01 -2.93 -27.61
N VAL A 372 8.66 -3.37 -26.40
CA VAL A 372 9.15 -2.88 -25.12
C VAL A 372 10.09 -3.93 -24.51
N PRO A 373 11.33 -3.55 -24.15
CA PRO A 373 12.27 -4.48 -23.51
C PRO A 373 11.75 -4.98 -22.15
N ASN A 374 12.00 -6.25 -21.82
CA ASN A 374 11.55 -6.92 -20.58
C ASN A 374 11.84 -6.15 -19.27
N ASP A 375 12.88 -5.31 -19.25
CA ASP A 375 13.32 -4.49 -18.12
C ASP A 375 12.49 -3.20 -17.94
N VAL A 376 11.72 -2.83 -18.97
CA VAL A 376 10.79 -1.69 -19.00
C VAL A 376 9.34 -2.17 -19.15
N ASP A 377 9.14 -3.47 -19.40
CA ASP A 377 7.84 -4.08 -19.66
C ASP A 377 7.14 -4.49 -18.35
N GLU A 378 6.20 -3.66 -17.91
CA GLU A 378 5.29 -3.94 -16.78
C GLU A 378 4.26 -5.05 -17.13
N CYS A 379 4.18 -5.43 -18.40
CA CYS A 379 3.23 -6.39 -18.96
C CYS A 379 3.93 -7.51 -19.77
N PRO A 380 4.78 -8.35 -19.13
CA PRO A 380 5.73 -9.30 -19.76
C PRO A 380 5.10 -10.50 -20.51
N ASP A 381 3.82 -10.44 -20.82
CA ASP A 381 3.03 -11.45 -21.53
C ASP A 381 2.06 -10.79 -22.55
N THR A 382 2.45 -9.64 -23.09
CA THR A 382 1.72 -8.93 -24.14
C THR A 382 1.73 -9.73 -25.44
N ASP A 383 0.56 -9.80 -26.10
CA ASP A 383 0.46 -10.60 -27.31
C ASP A 383 1.23 -9.93 -28.47
N PRO A 384 2.00 -10.69 -29.28
CA PRO A 384 2.73 -10.15 -30.42
C PRO A 384 1.84 -9.35 -31.38
N GLY A 385 2.14 -8.07 -31.55
CA GLY A 385 1.45 -7.15 -32.47
C GLY A 385 0.30 -6.33 -31.87
N VAL A 386 0.18 -6.29 -30.54
CA VAL A 386 -0.64 -5.31 -29.81
C VAL A 386 0.04 -3.93 -29.81
N GLU A 387 -0.73 -2.84 -29.88
CA GLU A 387 -0.20 -1.49 -29.60
C GLU A 387 -0.11 -1.29 -28.09
N VAL A 388 1.12 -1.24 -27.59
CA VAL A 388 1.43 -1.02 -26.17
C VAL A 388 1.72 0.44 -25.86
N ASP A 389 1.57 0.81 -24.60
CA ASP A 389 2.00 2.08 -24.06
C ASP A 389 3.51 2.07 -23.80
N GLU A 390 4.01 3.07 -23.08
CA GLU A 390 5.45 3.26 -22.87
C GLU A 390 6.07 2.22 -21.92
N VAL A 391 5.24 1.39 -21.26
CA VAL A 391 5.66 0.36 -20.29
C VAL A 391 5.25 -1.06 -20.70
N GLY A 392 5.02 -1.29 -22.00
CA GLY A 392 4.70 -2.63 -22.54
C GLY A 392 3.26 -3.07 -22.28
N CYS A 393 2.46 -2.23 -21.61
CA CYS A 393 1.07 -2.57 -21.33
C CYS A 393 0.15 -2.19 -22.49
N GLU A 394 -0.87 -3.01 -22.75
CA GLU A 394 -1.82 -2.73 -23.82
C GLU A 394 -2.48 -1.34 -23.64
N SER A 395 -2.06 -0.36 -24.45
CA SER A 395 -2.49 1.06 -24.34
C SER A 395 -3.99 1.26 -24.55
N ILE A 396 -4.68 0.22 -25.03
CA ILE A 396 -6.12 0.11 -25.23
C ILE A 396 -6.45 -1.37 -25.07
N GLN A 397 -7.32 -1.74 -24.10
CA GLN A 397 -7.87 -3.10 -23.92
C GLN A 397 -8.07 -3.77 -25.27
N VAL A 398 -7.16 -4.68 -25.67
CA VAL A 398 -7.28 -5.33 -26.96
C VAL A 398 -8.47 -6.28 -26.83
N PRO A 399 -9.51 -6.10 -27.65
CA PRO A 399 -10.66 -7.00 -27.64
C PRO A 399 -10.20 -8.46 -27.69
N GLY A 400 -10.59 -9.33 -26.76
CA GLY A 400 -10.22 -10.76 -26.83
C GLY A 400 -9.64 -11.34 -25.55
N ARG A 401 -8.97 -10.56 -24.68
CA ARG A 401 -8.54 -11.02 -23.35
C ARG A 401 -9.39 -10.41 -22.23
N ASP A 402 -10.65 -10.14 -22.57
CA ASP A 402 -11.64 -9.45 -21.75
C ASP A 402 -13.01 -10.15 -21.80
N ILE A 403 -13.87 -9.80 -20.84
CA ILE A 403 -15.28 -10.17 -20.87
C ILE A 403 -16.12 -8.92 -20.86
N VAL A 404 -16.96 -8.74 -21.88
CA VAL A 404 -17.98 -7.70 -21.86
C VAL A 404 -19.15 -8.19 -21.02
N VAL A 405 -19.50 -7.46 -19.96
CA VAL A 405 -20.60 -7.78 -19.05
C VAL A 405 -21.72 -6.78 -19.24
N LEU A 406 -22.90 -7.28 -19.64
CA LEU A 406 -24.11 -6.49 -19.86
C LEU A 406 -25.26 -7.09 -19.07
N ASN A 407 -25.72 -6.38 -18.05
CA ASN A 407 -26.81 -6.85 -17.18
C ASN A 407 -28.15 -6.20 -17.49
N ASP A 408 -28.35 -5.95 -18.79
CA ASP A 408 -29.61 -5.63 -19.46
C ASP A 408 -29.61 -6.31 -20.83
N ALA A 409 -30.44 -7.32 -21.01
CA ALA A 409 -30.66 -8.02 -22.26
C ALA A 409 -31.57 -7.24 -23.23
N ASN A 410 -32.35 -6.28 -22.72
CA ASN A 410 -33.24 -5.42 -23.48
C ASN A 410 -32.51 -4.37 -24.32
N ILE A 411 -31.23 -4.09 -24.06
CA ILE A 411 -30.37 -3.28 -24.95
C ILE A 411 -30.37 -3.80 -26.40
N PHE A 412 -30.68 -5.09 -26.60
CA PHE A 412 -30.71 -5.78 -27.89
C PHE A 412 -32.12 -6.07 -28.42
N ASP A 413 -33.18 -5.71 -27.68
CA ASP A 413 -34.56 -6.00 -28.09
C ASP A 413 -35.06 -5.10 -29.23
N GLU A 414 -36.18 -5.46 -29.85
CA GLU A 414 -36.76 -4.71 -30.96
C GLU A 414 -37.12 -3.24 -30.65
N ASN A 415 -37.29 -2.87 -29.37
CA ASN A 415 -37.57 -1.49 -29.00
C ASN A 415 -36.27 -0.69 -28.92
N SER A 416 -35.27 -1.20 -28.21
CA SER A 416 -33.97 -0.54 -28.07
C SER A 416 -33.22 -0.47 -29.40
N MET A 417 -33.37 -1.49 -30.26
CA MET A 417 -32.77 -1.51 -31.60
C MET A 417 -33.40 -0.52 -32.61
N GLN A 418 -34.44 0.23 -32.23
CA GLN A 418 -34.90 1.39 -33.00
C GLN A 418 -33.96 2.60 -32.83
N ASP A 419 -33.16 2.61 -31.76
CA ASP A 419 -32.12 3.60 -31.52
C ASP A 419 -30.89 3.32 -32.40
N PRO A 420 -30.46 4.26 -33.26
CA PRO A 420 -29.26 4.09 -34.07
C PRO A 420 -28.00 3.88 -33.23
N ASN A 421 -27.96 4.35 -31.99
CA ASN A 421 -26.82 4.15 -31.11
C ASN A 421 -26.72 2.71 -30.61
N ASN A 422 -27.84 2.05 -30.29
CA ASN A 422 -27.87 0.62 -29.99
C ASN A 422 -27.46 -0.22 -31.21
N VAL A 423 -27.87 0.19 -32.41
CA VAL A 423 -27.39 -0.42 -33.66
C VAL A 423 -25.87 -0.28 -33.78
N GLN A 424 -25.31 0.90 -33.49
CA GLN A 424 -23.87 1.13 -33.53
C GLN A 424 -23.13 0.33 -32.44
N PHE A 425 -23.69 0.22 -31.24
CA PHE A 425 -23.18 -0.62 -30.15
C PHE A 425 -23.00 -2.07 -30.60
N VAL A 426 -24.02 -2.67 -31.20
CA VAL A 426 -23.95 -4.04 -31.73
C VAL A 426 -22.85 -4.19 -32.77
N LYS A 427 -22.69 -3.19 -33.66
CA LYS A 427 -21.60 -3.21 -34.65
C LYS A 427 -20.24 -3.17 -33.99
N ASN A 428 -20.03 -2.29 -33.02
CA ASN A 428 -18.75 -2.19 -32.31
C ASN A 428 -18.44 -3.46 -31.49
N LEU A 429 -19.46 -4.14 -30.96
CA LEU A 429 -19.30 -5.41 -30.24
C LEU A 429 -18.75 -6.53 -31.13
N VAL A 430 -19.21 -6.63 -32.39
CA VAL A 430 -18.83 -7.74 -33.29
C VAL A 430 -17.73 -7.39 -34.29
N ASN A 431 -17.63 -6.12 -34.67
CA ASN A 431 -16.68 -5.62 -35.66
C ASN A 431 -15.50 -4.94 -34.97
N PHE A 432 -14.65 -5.77 -34.38
CA PHE A 432 -13.42 -5.35 -33.70
C PHE A 432 -12.20 -6.02 -34.33
N THR A 433 -11.03 -5.48 -34.04
CA THR A 433 -9.73 -6.08 -34.36
C THR A 433 -9.07 -6.55 -33.08
N THR A 434 -8.35 -7.66 -33.16
CA THR A 434 -7.70 -8.35 -32.06
C THR A 434 -6.45 -9.06 -32.58
N THR A 435 -5.53 -9.41 -31.69
CA THR A 435 -4.44 -10.34 -31.96
C THR A 435 -4.92 -11.79 -31.86
N GLY A 436 -4.12 -12.74 -32.36
CA GLY A 436 -4.45 -14.16 -32.28
C GLY A 436 -5.34 -14.73 -33.40
N SER A 437 -5.60 -16.04 -33.30
CA SER A 437 -6.22 -16.84 -34.37
C SER A 437 -7.70 -16.53 -34.63
N ARG A 438 -8.40 -15.86 -33.71
CA ARG A 438 -9.83 -15.51 -33.84
C ARG A 438 -10.10 -14.21 -34.58
N ASN A 439 -9.08 -13.39 -34.85
CA ASN A 439 -9.25 -12.07 -35.47
C ASN A 439 -10.03 -12.11 -36.80
N ASP A 440 -9.78 -13.12 -37.63
CA ASP A 440 -10.43 -13.27 -38.94
C ASP A 440 -11.76 -14.05 -38.90
N GLY A 441 -12.16 -14.54 -37.73
CA GLY A 441 -13.36 -15.36 -37.56
C GLY A 441 -14.63 -14.63 -38.03
N ARG A 442 -15.55 -15.37 -38.64
CA ARG A 442 -16.78 -14.81 -39.23
C ARG A 442 -18.06 -15.31 -38.58
N THR A 443 -17.97 -16.04 -37.47
CA THR A 443 -19.15 -16.56 -36.77
C THR A 443 -19.34 -15.93 -35.39
N ILE A 444 -20.57 -15.49 -35.10
CA ILE A 444 -21.04 -15.09 -33.77
C ILE A 444 -21.86 -16.24 -33.18
N MET A 445 -21.39 -16.79 -32.08
CA MET A 445 -22.01 -17.93 -31.41
C MET A 445 -22.89 -17.45 -30.25
N PHE A 446 -24.16 -17.84 -30.26
CA PHE A 446 -25.09 -17.57 -29.17
C PHE A 446 -25.28 -18.86 -28.36
N ASP A 447 -24.84 -18.86 -27.10
CA ASP A 447 -25.14 -19.95 -26.18
C ASP A 447 -26.40 -19.62 -25.36
N GLN A 448 -27.51 -20.26 -25.73
CA GLN A 448 -28.78 -20.21 -25.02
C GLN A 448 -28.96 -21.41 -24.07
N GLY A 449 -27.86 -22.10 -23.77
CA GLY A 449 -27.77 -23.24 -22.88
C GLY A 449 -27.91 -22.90 -21.40
N LYS A 450 -27.39 -23.78 -20.53
CA LYS A 450 -27.30 -23.57 -19.07
C LYS A 450 -28.62 -23.19 -18.39
N ASN A 451 -29.74 -23.71 -18.91
CA ASN A 451 -31.09 -23.32 -18.47
C ASN A 451 -31.32 -21.81 -18.55
N SER A 452 -30.95 -21.22 -19.69
CA SER A 452 -31.07 -19.79 -19.95
C SER A 452 -32.42 -19.24 -19.50
N ALA A 453 -32.39 -18.12 -18.78
CA ALA A 453 -33.60 -17.42 -18.36
C ALA A 453 -34.35 -16.79 -19.55
N CYS A 454 -33.75 -16.75 -20.74
CA CYS A 454 -34.38 -16.19 -21.93
C CYS A 454 -34.50 -17.17 -23.10
N PRO A 455 -35.33 -18.23 -22.97
CA PRO A 455 -35.55 -19.20 -24.04
C PRO A 455 -36.29 -18.63 -25.26
N GLN A 456 -36.80 -17.39 -25.19
CA GLN A 456 -37.46 -16.70 -26.31
C GLN A 456 -36.67 -15.51 -26.86
N CYS A 457 -35.44 -15.27 -26.39
CA CYS A 457 -34.61 -14.15 -26.82
C CYS A 457 -34.36 -14.14 -28.34
N GLU A 458 -34.28 -15.31 -28.98
CA GLU A 458 -34.15 -15.43 -30.43
C GLU A 458 -35.26 -14.68 -31.20
N GLY A 459 -36.50 -14.73 -30.69
CA GLY A 459 -37.66 -14.14 -31.35
C GLY A 459 -37.80 -12.63 -31.18
N ILE A 460 -37.08 -12.03 -30.22
CA ILE A 460 -37.13 -10.59 -29.89
C ILE A 460 -35.85 -9.85 -30.28
N TRP A 461 -34.84 -10.54 -30.80
CA TRP A 461 -33.57 -9.97 -31.24
C TRP A 461 -33.39 -10.04 -32.76
N GLY A 462 -34.47 -10.12 -33.51
CA GLY A 462 -34.45 -10.19 -34.97
C GLY A 462 -33.69 -9.01 -35.58
N THR A 463 -33.90 -7.79 -35.08
CA THR A 463 -33.15 -6.61 -35.56
C THR A 463 -31.66 -6.69 -35.24
N MET A 464 -31.26 -7.04 -34.01
CA MET A 464 -29.84 -7.24 -33.67
C MET A 464 -29.19 -8.28 -34.60
N ARG A 465 -29.84 -9.42 -34.81
CA ARG A 465 -29.33 -10.49 -35.68
C ARG A 465 -29.18 -10.03 -37.13
N ASN A 466 -30.10 -9.21 -37.63
CA ASN A 466 -29.98 -8.60 -38.96
C ASN A 466 -28.80 -7.63 -39.05
N VAL A 467 -28.50 -6.86 -37.99
CA VAL A 467 -27.32 -5.99 -37.93
C VAL A 467 -26.04 -6.83 -38.01
N ILE A 468 -25.93 -7.88 -37.19
CA ILE A 468 -24.79 -8.80 -37.20
C ILE A 468 -24.55 -9.41 -38.60
N GLN A 469 -25.62 -9.91 -39.24
CA GLN A 469 -25.54 -10.44 -40.60
C GLN A 469 -25.21 -9.36 -41.64
N GLY A 470 -25.68 -8.13 -41.42
CA GLY A 470 -25.36 -6.96 -42.24
C GLY A 470 -23.88 -6.57 -42.22
N GLU A 471 -23.20 -6.77 -41.08
CA GLU A 471 -21.74 -6.64 -40.94
C GLU A 471 -20.97 -7.83 -41.53
N GLY A 472 -21.68 -8.84 -42.06
CA GLY A 472 -21.11 -9.97 -42.79
C GLY A 472 -20.78 -11.20 -41.93
N PHE A 473 -21.28 -11.27 -40.70
CA PHE A 473 -21.06 -12.43 -39.82
C PHE A 473 -22.18 -13.48 -39.96
N SER A 474 -21.81 -14.76 -39.90
CA SER A 474 -22.74 -15.85 -39.66
C SER A 474 -23.12 -15.95 -38.19
N ILE A 475 -24.31 -16.47 -37.93
CA ILE A 475 -24.80 -16.69 -36.57
C ILE A 475 -24.91 -18.19 -36.33
N LEU A 476 -24.35 -18.64 -35.21
CA LEU A 476 -24.41 -20.03 -34.74
C LEU A 476 -25.14 -20.08 -33.41
N ASP A 477 -26.35 -20.61 -33.40
CA ASP A 477 -27.09 -20.89 -32.16
C ASP A 477 -26.70 -22.24 -31.60
N VAL A 478 -26.37 -22.25 -30.30
CA VAL A 478 -26.19 -23.47 -29.53
C VAL A 478 -27.02 -23.43 -28.25
N SER A 479 -27.32 -24.60 -27.73
CA SER A 479 -27.93 -24.77 -26.41
C SER A 479 -27.02 -25.68 -25.60
N SER A 480 -26.00 -25.11 -24.97
CA SER A 480 -25.09 -25.87 -24.13
C SER A 480 -25.83 -26.50 -22.93
N THR A 481 -25.58 -27.77 -22.67
CA THR A 481 -25.89 -28.43 -21.40
C THR A 481 -24.67 -28.40 -20.48
N ASN A 482 -24.79 -28.93 -19.26
CA ASN A 482 -23.64 -29.01 -18.35
C ASN A 482 -22.49 -29.83 -18.95
N GLY A 483 -21.28 -29.25 -19.07
CA GLY A 483 -20.09 -29.88 -19.61
C GLY A 483 -20.05 -30.03 -21.14
N SER A 484 -20.77 -29.20 -21.89
CA SER A 484 -20.84 -29.31 -23.36
C SER A 484 -20.18 -28.15 -24.12
N LEU A 485 -19.80 -27.08 -23.42
CA LEU A 485 -19.05 -25.96 -24.00
C LEU A 485 -17.54 -26.22 -23.93
N THR A 486 -17.10 -27.39 -24.39
CA THR A 486 -15.69 -27.86 -24.28
C THR A 486 -14.94 -27.86 -25.61
N SER A 487 -15.58 -27.36 -26.67
CA SER A 487 -14.98 -27.21 -27.99
C SER A 487 -15.69 -26.08 -28.73
N ILE A 488 -14.94 -25.05 -29.13
CA ILE A 488 -15.45 -23.90 -29.88
C ILE A 488 -14.90 -23.97 -31.32
N PRO A 489 -15.75 -23.94 -32.37
CA PRO A 489 -15.29 -23.97 -33.75
C PRO A 489 -14.32 -22.83 -34.07
N GLU A 490 -13.27 -23.08 -34.85
CA GLU A 490 -12.20 -22.11 -35.17
C GLU A 490 -12.70 -20.78 -35.77
N ASP A 491 -13.77 -20.82 -36.57
CA ASP A 491 -14.35 -19.61 -37.21
C ASP A 491 -15.20 -18.74 -36.26
N VAL A 492 -15.45 -19.18 -35.03
CA VAL A 492 -16.15 -18.35 -34.02
C VAL A 492 -15.24 -17.22 -33.58
N LYS A 493 -15.74 -15.98 -33.67
CA LYS A 493 -15.05 -14.76 -33.24
C LYS A 493 -15.64 -14.17 -31.95
N VAL A 494 -16.94 -14.33 -31.74
CA VAL A 494 -17.65 -13.85 -30.54
C VAL A 494 -18.51 -14.94 -29.96
N ILE A 495 -18.53 -15.07 -28.64
CA ILE A 495 -19.47 -15.90 -27.90
C ILE A 495 -20.35 -15.01 -27.03
N MET A 496 -21.66 -15.10 -27.22
CA MET A 496 -22.65 -14.47 -26.34
C MET A 496 -23.24 -15.54 -25.42
N LEU A 497 -22.94 -15.44 -24.12
CA LEU A 497 -23.47 -16.32 -23.08
C LEU A 497 -24.80 -15.73 -22.60
N VAL A 498 -25.91 -16.31 -23.05
CA VAL A 498 -27.24 -15.71 -22.89
C VAL A 498 -27.88 -16.17 -21.59
N MET A 499 -27.80 -15.33 -20.56
CA MET A 499 -28.53 -15.46 -19.29
C MET A 499 -28.48 -16.85 -18.64
N PRO A 500 -27.30 -17.48 -18.47
CA PRO A 500 -27.17 -18.81 -17.88
C PRO A 500 -27.65 -18.89 -16.41
N ASN A 501 -28.38 -19.96 -16.06
CA ASN A 501 -28.79 -20.24 -14.66
C ASN A 501 -28.07 -21.44 -14.05
N TYR A 502 -27.11 -22.04 -14.76
CA TYR A 502 -26.30 -23.16 -14.27
C TYR A 502 -24.82 -22.82 -14.43
N HIS A 503 -24.03 -23.20 -13.41
CA HIS A 503 -22.59 -23.00 -13.42
C HIS A 503 -21.90 -23.74 -14.58
N TYR A 504 -20.80 -23.15 -15.04
CA TYR A 504 -19.88 -23.76 -15.99
C TYR A 504 -18.93 -24.72 -15.27
N THR A 505 -18.57 -25.82 -15.92
CA THR A 505 -17.55 -26.75 -15.40
C THR A 505 -16.17 -26.14 -15.57
N THR A 506 -15.18 -26.63 -14.82
CA THR A 506 -13.77 -26.23 -14.99
C THR A 506 -13.28 -26.40 -16.44
N GLU A 507 -13.73 -27.46 -17.12
CA GLU A 507 -13.35 -27.72 -18.52
C GLU A 507 -13.93 -26.67 -19.48
N GLU A 508 -15.18 -26.25 -19.26
CA GLU A 508 -15.82 -25.18 -20.04
C GLU A 508 -15.18 -23.82 -19.75
N ILE A 509 -14.85 -23.53 -18.49
CA ILE A 509 -14.09 -22.33 -18.12
C ILE A 509 -12.75 -22.30 -18.85
N ASN A 510 -11.97 -23.39 -18.79
CA ASN A 510 -10.67 -23.44 -19.46
C ASN A 510 -10.80 -23.36 -20.99
N THR A 511 -11.90 -23.87 -21.55
CA THR A 511 -12.21 -23.72 -22.99
C THR A 511 -12.49 -22.27 -23.34
N LEU A 512 -13.23 -21.54 -22.50
CA LEU A 512 -13.51 -20.12 -22.69
C LEU A 512 -12.27 -19.25 -22.46
N LYS A 513 -11.44 -19.56 -21.46
CA LYS A 513 -10.14 -18.91 -21.26
C LYS A 513 -9.23 -19.07 -22.48
N ALA A 514 -9.14 -20.28 -23.03
CA ALA A 514 -8.37 -20.55 -24.25
C ALA A 514 -8.94 -19.79 -25.47
N PHE A 515 -10.27 -19.73 -25.60
CA PHE A 515 -10.90 -18.94 -26.65
C PHE A 515 -10.58 -17.45 -26.54
N ALA A 516 -10.58 -16.90 -25.33
CA ALA A 516 -10.17 -15.54 -25.07
C ALA A 516 -8.69 -15.31 -25.43
N SER A 517 -7.76 -16.15 -24.95
CA SER A 517 -6.34 -16.03 -25.31
C SER A 517 -6.05 -16.18 -26.82
N GLU A 518 -6.99 -16.71 -27.60
CA GLU A 518 -6.86 -16.77 -29.06
C GLU A 518 -7.38 -15.50 -29.78
N GLY A 519 -7.81 -14.47 -29.04
CA GLY A 519 -8.41 -13.22 -29.53
C GLY A 519 -9.94 -13.23 -29.56
N GLY A 520 -10.59 -14.24 -28.97
CA GLY A 520 -12.04 -14.39 -29.02
C GLY A 520 -12.76 -13.51 -28.00
N ARG A 521 -13.77 -12.74 -28.41
CA ARG A 521 -14.55 -11.91 -27.46
C ARG A 521 -15.67 -12.71 -26.79
N ILE A 522 -15.73 -12.65 -25.47
CA ILE A 522 -16.84 -13.22 -24.69
C ILE A 522 -17.73 -12.08 -24.21
N ILE A 523 -19.04 -12.23 -24.43
CA ILE A 523 -20.06 -11.32 -23.93
C ILE A 523 -20.93 -12.11 -22.97
N PHE A 524 -20.87 -11.76 -21.69
CA PHE A 524 -21.76 -12.29 -20.68
C PHE A 524 -23.00 -11.41 -20.59
N MET A 525 -24.16 -12.00 -20.89
CA MET A 525 -25.42 -11.28 -20.89
C MET A 525 -26.26 -11.73 -19.70
N GLY A 526 -26.40 -10.86 -18.71
CA GLY A 526 -27.34 -11.02 -17.61
C GLY A 526 -28.61 -10.21 -17.82
N GLU A 527 -29.30 -9.92 -16.72
CA GLU A 527 -30.48 -9.05 -16.66
C GLU A 527 -30.66 -8.53 -15.21
N HIS A 528 -31.58 -7.60 -14.99
CA HIS A 528 -31.93 -7.04 -13.69
C HIS A 528 -32.33 -8.13 -12.67
N GLU A 529 -32.09 -7.86 -11.38
CA GLU A 529 -32.23 -8.84 -10.29
C GLU A 529 -33.61 -9.51 -10.22
N LEU A 530 -34.70 -8.75 -10.45
CA LEU A 530 -36.05 -9.33 -10.41
C LEU A 530 -36.33 -10.39 -11.50
N TYR A 531 -35.62 -10.35 -12.64
CA TYR A 531 -35.78 -11.33 -13.72
C TYR A 531 -34.66 -12.37 -13.68
N TYR A 532 -33.44 -11.97 -13.32
CA TYR A 532 -32.25 -12.81 -13.37
C TYR A 532 -31.76 -13.30 -12.01
N GLY A 533 -32.45 -13.04 -10.90
CA GLY A 533 -31.90 -13.13 -9.54
C GLY A 533 -31.09 -14.39 -9.20
N GLY A 534 -31.47 -15.57 -9.70
CA GLY A 534 -30.67 -16.79 -9.53
C GLY A 534 -29.38 -16.84 -10.38
N GLY A 535 -29.42 -16.24 -11.57
CA GLY A 535 -28.32 -16.10 -12.51
C GLY A 535 -27.22 -15.14 -12.04
N ILE A 536 -27.50 -14.17 -11.17
CA ILE A 536 -26.45 -13.26 -10.61
C ILE A 536 -25.35 -14.07 -9.89
N ALA A 537 -25.74 -15.10 -9.13
CA ALA A 537 -24.77 -15.98 -8.47
C ALA A 537 -23.96 -16.82 -9.47
N VAL A 538 -24.56 -17.16 -10.62
CA VAL A 538 -23.90 -17.90 -11.70
C VAL A 538 -22.92 -17.01 -12.44
N GLU A 539 -23.31 -15.77 -12.72
CA GLU A 539 -22.48 -14.73 -13.33
C GLU A 539 -21.25 -14.42 -12.49
N ASN A 540 -21.43 -14.05 -11.21
CA ASN A 540 -20.29 -13.75 -10.33
C ASN A 540 -19.35 -14.95 -10.20
N GLN A 541 -19.89 -16.16 -10.06
CA GLN A 541 -19.06 -17.37 -9.99
C GLN A 541 -18.31 -17.64 -11.31
N PHE A 542 -18.91 -17.32 -12.45
CA PHE A 542 -18.27 -17.39 -13.76
C PHE A 542 -17.11 -16.39 -13.84
N LEU A 543 -17.35 -15.11 -13.54
CA LEU A 543 -16.34 -14.05 -13.57
C LEU A 543 -15.13 -14.39 -12.68
N ILE A 544 -15.37 -14.85 -11.45
CA ILE A 544 -14.31 -15.30 -10.53
C ILE A 544 -13.49 -16.45 -11.13
N ASN A 545 -14.14 -17.43 -11.76
CA ASN A 545 -13.42 -18.54 -12.40
C ASN A 545 -12.64 -18.10 -13.65
N MET A 546 -13.05 -17.00 -14.27
CA MET A 546 -12.32 -16.35 -15.35
C MET A 546 -11.17 -15.45 -14.82
N GLY A 547 -11.05 -15.27 -13.50
CA GLY A 547 -10.03 -14.40 -12.89
C GLY A 547 -10.42 -12.92 -12.85
N ALA A 548 -11.67 -12.58 -13.17
CA ALA A 548 -12.17 -11.21 -13.08
C ALA A 548 -12.51 -10.80 -11.65
N VAL A 549 -12.34 -9.50 -11.37
CA VAL A 549 -12.69 -8.87 -10.09
C VAL A 549 -14.08 -8.21 -10.15
N LEU A 550 -14.54 -7.83 -11.35
CA LEU A 550 -15.86 -7.28 -11.62
C LEU A 550 -16.98 -8.10 -10.99
N ARG A 551 -17.94 -7.41 -10.36
CA ARG A 551 -19.05 -8.06 -9.67
C ARG A 551 -20.41 -7.46 -10.01
N ASN A 552 -21.40 -8.32 -10.23
CA ASN A 552 -22.81 -7.94 -10.28
C ASN A 552 -23.41 -7.93 -8.86
N THR A 553 -23.89 -6.76 -8.41
CA THR A 553 -24.50 -6.56 -7.08
C THR A 553 -26.02 -6.56 -7.10
N GLY A 554 -26.63 -6.80 -8.27
CA GLY A 554 -28.06 -6.85 -8.45
C GLY A 554 -28.69 -5.47 -8.56
N GLY A 555 -29.96 -5.36 -8.18
CA GLY A 555 -30.72 -4.13 -8.34
C GLY A 555 -31.65 -4.09 -9.54
N TYR A 556 -32.35 -2.96 -9.62
CA TYR A 556 -33.44 -2.68 -10.54
C TYR A 556 -33.35 -1.19 -10.91
N VAL A 557 -32.35 -0.83 -11.72
CA VAL A 557 -31.97 0.55 -12.07
C VAL A 557 -32.45 0.89 -13.47
N ASP A 558 -32.84 2.16 -13.70
CA ASP A 558 -33.33 2.66 -14.99
C ASP A 558 -34.41 1.78 -15.61
N CYS A 559 -35.42 1.55 -14.76
CA CYS A 559 -36.54 0.68 -15.05
C CYS A 559 -37.79 1.45 -15.44
N LEU A 560 -38.43 1.02 -16.52
CA LEU A 560 -39.77 1.49 -16.89
C LEU A 560 -40.85 0.67 -16.19
N GLU A 561 -41.89 1.35 -15.70
CA GLU A 561 -43.16 0.68 -15.41
C GLU A 561 -43.76 0.17 -16.73
N PHE A 562 -43.68 -1.15 -16.96
CA PHE A 562 -44.25 -1.89 -18.08
C PHE A 562 -45.63 -1.36 -18.52
N ASN A 563 -45.67 -0.48 -19.54
CA ASN A 563 -46.89 0.01 -20.19
C ASN A 563 -46.63 0.72 -21.54
N GLY A 564 -45.77 0.14 -22.39
CA GLY A 564 -45.57 0.62 -23.77
C GLY A 564 -44.95 2.02 -23.87
N GLN A 565 -44.13 2.41 -22.89
CA GLN A 565 -43.29 3.60 -22.95
C GLN A 565 -41.99 3.29 -23.71
N PRO A 566 -41.38 4.28 -24.40
CA PRO A 566 -40.10 4.10 -25.07
C PRO A 566 -38.99 3.75 -24.05
N PRO A 567 -37.94 3.00 -24.46
CA PRO A 567 -36.82 2.64 -23.59
C PRO A 567 -36.16 3.87 -22.96
N ILE A 568 -35.53 3.68 -21.80
CA ILE A 568 -34.78 4.75 -21.12
C ILE A 568 -33.49 4.96 -21.88
N VAL A 569 -33.20 6.20 -22.26
CA VAL A 569 -31.97 6.57 -22.95
C VAL A 569 -30.96 7.06 -21.93
N ILE A 570 -29.90 6.30 -21.72
CA ILE A 570 -28.71 6.70 -20.98
C ILE A 570 -28.06 7.87 -21.72
N PRO A 571 -27.79 9.00 -21.05
CA PRO A 571 -27.33 10.20 -21.74
C PRO A 571 -25.82 10.15 -21.99
N SER A 572 -25.32 11.00 -22.90
CA SER A 572 -23.92 11.04 -23.33
C SER A 572 -22.89 11.15 -22.19
N GLU A 573 -23.24 11.89 -21.13
CA GLU A 573 -22.40 12.09 -19.95
C GLU A 573 -22.20 10.81 -19.12
N SER A 574 -23.10 9.84 -19.26
CA SER A 574 -23.00 8.53 -18.63
C SER A 574 -22.26 7.51 -19.51
N ILE A 575 -21.85 7.86 -20.73
CA ILE A 575 -21.05 7.01 -21.62
C ILE A 575 -19.56 7.24 -21.36
N ARG A 576 -18.74 6.19 -21.39
CA ARG A 576 -17.27 6.28 -21.28
C ARG A 576 -16.61 6.02 -22.62
N SER A 577 -15.47 6.67 -22.84
CA SER A 577 -14.69 6.49 -24.07
C SER A 577 -14.11 5.08 -24.10
N HIS A 578 -14.54 4.29 -25.06
CA HIS A 578 -14.06 2.93 -25.29
C HIS A 578 -14.34 2.54 -26.75
N PRO A 579 -13.55 1.66 -27.41
CA PRO A 579 -13.85 1.20 -28.77
C PRO A 579 -15.27 0.64 -28.94
N ILE A 580 -15.79 -0.07 -27.93
CA ILE A 580 -17.18 -0.57 -27.93
C ILE A 580 -18.20 0.60 -27.94
N MET A 581 -17.86 1.74 -27.33
CA MET A 581 -18.71 2.93 -27.24
C MET A 581 -18.45 3.95 -28.35
N GLN A 582 -17.61 3.64 -29.34
CA GLN A 582 -17.24 4.58 -30.37
C GLN A 582 -18.46 5.06 -31.18
N GLY A 583 -18.65 6.38 -31.23
CA GLY A 583 -19.75 7.01 -31.96
C GLY A 583 -21.12 6.90 -31.29
N ILE A 584 -21.16 6.54 -30.00
CA ILE A 584 -22.38 6.42 -29.19
C ILE A 584 -22.46 7.63 -28.26
N ASP A 585 -23.56 8.39 -28.34
CA ASP A 585 -23.85 9.55 -27.47
C ASP A 585 -25.11 9.35 -26.62
N GLY A 586 -25.63 8.13 -26.59
CA GLY A 586 -26.66 7.68 -25.66
C GLY A 586 -27.07 6.24 -25.94
N LEU A 587 -27.64 5.54 -24.96
CA LEU A 587 -27.92 4.11 -25.07
C LEU A 587 -29.31 3.78 -24.54
N SER A 588 -30.16 3.20 -25.38
CA SER A 588 -31.49 2.76 -24.97
C SER A 588 -31.41 1.44 -24.20
N ILE A 589 -31.84 1.46 -22.95
CA ILE A 589 -31.85 0.33 -22.02
C ILE A 589 -33.26 0.16 -21.42
N ALA A 590 -33.53 -1.00 -20.82
CA ALA A 590 -34.78 -1.21 -20.08
C ALA A 590 -34.55 -2.12 -18.87
N CYS A 591 -34.19 -1.51 -17.74
CA CYS A 591 -33.74 -2.13 -16.51
C CYS A 591 -32.36 -2.78 -16.59
N ALA A 592 -31.52 -2.51 -15.59
CA ALA A 592 -30.25 -3.20 -15.44
C ALA A 592 -29.97 -3.55 -13.98
N SER A 593 -29.16 -4.59 -13.77
CA SER A 593 -28.43 -4.77 -12.51
C SER A 593 -27.18 -3.88 -12.49
N ILE A 594 -26.78 -3.47 -11.29
CA ILE A 594 -25.54 -2.74 -11.04
C ILE A 594 -24.37 -3.71 -11.11
N ILE A 595 -23.28 -3.26 -11.76
CA ILE A 595 -21.98 -3.89 -11.64
C ILE A 595 -21.00 -2.96 -10.91
N GLU A 596 -20.10 -3.55 -10.15
CA GLU A 596 -19.00 -2.88 -9.45
C GLU A 596 -17.69 -3.35 -10.12
N PRO A 597 -17.06 -2.49 -10.94
CA PRO A 597 -15.74 -2.77 -11.50
C PRO A 597 -14.69 -2.88 -10.39
N GLY A 598 -13.74 -3.81 -10.55
CA GLY A 598 -12.53 -3.89 -9.74
C GLY A 598 -11.33 -3.26 -10.45
N GLU A 599 -10.14 -3.55 -9.94
CA GLU A 599 -8.88 -3.14 -10.54
C GLU A 599 -8.71 -3.74 -11.96
N GLY A 600 -8.32 -2.90 -12.93
CA GLY A 600 -8.16 -3.29 -14.33
C GLY A 600 -9.46 -3.45 -15.13
N ASP A 601 -10.63 -3.33 -14.49
CA ASP A 601 -11.93 -3.36 -15.16
C ASP A 601 -12.33 -1.97 -15.67
N PHE A 602 -13.14 -1.93 -16.74
CA PHE A 602 -13.55 -0.68 -17.37
C PHE A 602 -15.08 -0.52 -17.41
N ALA A 603 -15.58 0.63 -16.96
CA ALA A 603 -17.00 0.95 -17.06
C ALA A 603 -17.33 1.47 -18.47
N LEU A 604 -18.26 0.82 -19.19
CA LEU A 604 -18.68 1.29 -20.52
C LEU A 604 -19.73 2.40 -20.41
N PHE A 605 -20.71 2.22 -19.53
CA PHE A 605 -21.75 3.20 -19.29
C PHE A 605 -22.36 3.08 -17.89
N TYR A 606 -22.80 4.23 -17.39
CA TYR A 606 -23.46 4.40 -16.11
C TYR A 606 -24.97 4.57 -16.30
N ASP A 607 -25.71 4.52 -15.19
CA ASP A 607 -27.14 4.85 -15.13
C ASP A 607 -27.43 6.31 -15.53
N THR A 608 -28.71 6.66 -15.65
CA THR A 608 -29.15 8.02 -16.04
C THR A 608 -28.69 9.11 -15.07
N THR A 609 -28.31 8.74 -13.84
CA THR A 609 -27.78 9.69 -12.84
C THR A 609 -26.25 9.74 -12.80
N ASN A 610 -25.58 8.92 -13.62
CA ASN A 610 -24.12 8.81 -13.70
C ASN A 610 -23.46 8.40 -12.37
N THR A 611 -24.11 7.50 -11.62
CA THR A 611 -23.67 7.04 -10.29
C THR A 611 -23.36 5.56 -10.23
N HIS A 612 -24.11 4.71 -10.95
CA HIS A 612 -23.93 3.26 -10.92
C HIS A 612 -23.54 2.75 -12.30
N VAL A 613 -22.59 1.81 -12.37
CA VAL A 613 -22.19 1.19 -13.64
C VAL A 613 -23.20 0.11 -14.02
N LEU A 614 -23.67 0.12 -15.27
CA LEU A 614 -24.68 -0.82 -15.77
C LEU A 614 -24.13 -1.77 -16.85
N GLY A 615 -22.99 -1.42 -17.45
CA GLY A 615 -22.27 -2.27 -18.40
C GLY A 615 -20.78 -1.96 -18.39
N GLY A 616 -19.96 -2.99 -18.55
CA GLY A 616 -18.52 -2.90 -18.37
C GLY A 616 -17.74 -3.99 -19.09
N VAL A 617 -16.42 -3.87 -19.02
CA VAL A 617 -15.44 -4.82 -19.54
C VAL A 617 -14.61 -5.29 -18.37
N ALA A 618 -14.59 -6.59 -18.13
CA ALA A 618 -13.80 -7.22 -17.08
C ALA A 618 -12.47 -7.74 -17.62
N LYS A 619 -11.37 -7.41 -16.94
CA LYS A 619 -10.07 -8.07 -17.19
C LYS A 619 -10.14 -9.52 -16.70
N ILE A 620 -9.53 -10.44 -17.43
CA ILE A 620 -9.52 -11.87 -17.08
C ILE A 620 -8.12 -12.44 -17.10
N ASP A 621 -7.93 -13.50 -16.33
CA ASP A 621 -6.75 -14.37 -16.40
C ASP A 621 -7.05 -15.50 -17.39
N THR A 622 -6.26 -15.65 -18.44
CA THR A 622 -6.44 -16.74 -19.42
C THR A 622 -5.77 -18.05 -19.00
N THR A 623 -5.06 -18.07 -17.86
CA THR A 623 -4.39 -19.26 -17.34
C THR A 623 -5.40 -20.36 -16.95
N PRO A 624 -5.22 -21.60 -17.43
CA PRO A 624 -6.12 -22.70 -17.10
C PRO A 624 -6.16 -22.99 -15.58
N ILE A 625 -7.36 -23.15 -15.04
CA ILE A 625 -7.59 -23.49 -13.64
C ILE A 625 -7.69 -25.00 -13.43
N ARG A 626 -7.22 -25.49 -12.29
CA ARG A 626 -7.31 -26.92 -11.91
C ARG A 626 -8.68 -27.31 -11.37
N SER A 627 -9.37 -26.38 -10.72
CA SER A 627 -10.70 -26.55 -10.13
C SER A 627 -11.41 -25.21 -10.03
N SER A 628 -12.74 -25.20 -10.11
CA SER A 628 -13.54 -24.00 -9.85
C SER A 628 -13.30 -23.47 -8.44
N VAL A 629 -13.21 -22.16 -8.31
CA VAL A 629 -13.08 -21.47 -7.03
C VAL A 629 -14.46 -21.42 -6.38
N GLU A 630 -14.76 -22.32 -5.44
CA GLU A 630 -16.06 -22.28 -4.74
C GLU A 630 -16.08 -21.17 -3.68
N ILE A 631 -16.88 -20.12 -3.90
CA ILE A 631 -17.18 -19.18 -2.82
C ILE A 631 -18.39 -19.67 -2.04
N THR A 632 -18.14 -20.25 -0.86
CA THR A 632 -19.24 -20.56 0.06
C THR A 632 -19.91 -19.26 0.50
N SER A 633 -21.25 -19.24 0.43
CA SER A 633 -22.13 -18.08 0.65
C SER A 633 -22.05 -17.42 2.04
N ARG A 634 -21.10 -17.81 2.90
CA ARG A 634 -20.85 -17.15 4.20
C ARG A 634 -20.09 -15.83 4.09
N LYS A 635 -19.35 -15.58 3.00
CA LYS A 635 -18.68 -14.28 2.80
C LYS A 635 -19.58 -13.17 2.21
N TRP A 636 -20.80 -13.49 1.80
CA TRP A 636 -21.64 -12.56 1.02
C TRP A 636 -22.84 -11.96 1.79
N ARG A 637 -22.98 -12.21 3.09
CA ARG A 637 -23.91 -11.49 3.97
C ARG A 637 -23.34 -11.32 5.37
N THR A 638 -22.61 -10.22 5.57
CA THR A 638 -22.55 -9.42 6.81
C THR A 638 -21.80 -8.14 6.45
N SER A 639 -22.50 -7.06 6.11
CA SER A 639 -22.72 -6.01 7.10
C SER A 639 -23.17 -6.57 8.46
N SER A 640 -22.30 -6.42 9.46
CA SER A 640 -22.51 -6.64 10.91
C SER A 640 -22.73 -8.08 11.42
N SER A 641 -21.93 -8.39 12.45
CA SER A 641 -22.09 -9.43 13.47
C SER A 641 -21.94 -10.91 13.07
N ALA A 642 -20.84 -11.54 13.48
CA ALA A 642 -20.86 -12.58 14.51
C ALA A 642 -19.47 -13.23 14.68
N THR A 643 -19.05 -13.28 15.95
CA THR A 643 -18.27 -14.33 16.62
C THR A 643 -18.35 -15.72 15.95
N LEU A 644 -17.28 -16.51 16.07
CA LEU A 644 -17.31 -17.86 16.68
C LEU A 644 -15.93 -18.54 16.71
N SER A 645 -15.44 -18.73 17.93
CA SER A 645 -14.86 -19.97 18.49
C SER A 645 -14.29 -21.03 17.52
N GLY A 646 -12.99 -21.25 17.62
CA GLY A 646 -12.33 -22.51 17.28
C GLY A 646 -12.07 -23.36 18.53
N ASN A 647 -12.16 -24.68 18.35
CA ASN A 647 -11.70 -25.70 19.30
C ASN A 647 -10.24 -25.53 19.70
#